data_AF-A0A9P0GSC8-F1
#
_entry.id   AF-A0A9P0GSC8-F1
#
_cell.length_a   1.000
_cell.length_b   1.000
_cell.length_c   1.000
_cell.angle_alpha   90.00
_cell.angle_beta   90.00
_cell.angle_gamma   90.00
#
_symmetry.space_group_name_H-M   'P 1'
#
loop_
_entity.id
_entity.type
_entity.pdbx_description
1 polymer ?
#
loop_
_entity_poly.entity_id
_entity_poly.type
_entity_poly.pdbx_seq_one_letter_code
_entity_poly.pdbx_strand_id
1 'polypeptide(L)'
;MRNLLKSVGMDWKDTTVNNDTDTEWYQYFQNGLESDSKLDYNQNNHRWNKCSGDGIDFEITDNEKQRYISFLIKIPQLYDKLKHWPTTEQKILLLAVARIMSYNEQTFIKINTNDTYNSLVKMTETTTSTLVKVRYMDMLCSFVEHDAGLKWTLETQYWKNIWNLVLQCQDDNCDDINQKIYHILSKFLQNTSKCAPKICQHVVKQMIQPIICSADKHYPKTKKQPIELVNPEEYQNFPPTVKCLIEILERLWANNETTSDALKYFLTLRDSCETLTLLSNNGESSLQLNRILTILCFYEMIELFDGIKVVNQDPLVLSGFFKIFEREMKKGNFDGMWKLLYYGQKYCHHISKKVPQYFQKGKSIGIGDELTSFQIEPVVVLGEKLSVIPFPQVTECDELLRDALIGDLLSSVSESCVQLGYEVREQYVRAPMGSELTALKCIIKTKPYYSRECRAKVFQGLIFSFKDFITYIKRDVELKDTEHNQLIAEAMLEAIFVFLNDFDLSWRESLGSLEVYMLNYQFFSCSMNWNSNVVILGLKILNITTLKNLTDNMILLVDYSNEHDEMGIMLMDKCASSNVGVRKAAMAVICTICQKINEGFESYKQILLHYLTPEVILTKAINDSNHSIRAIALSCLQEIIMMEEFEGYLSSTIFIDKILDIIAKEFDQMILKVSVKLIRQICENDKNETIDNLLKIYKVMSRVAIQERNADVQEEAVKFWKFVTKRNLELQGMIDDVFPNITFSKEHKKIIRLDDKEICKRIIRALDNMSKTGCLYVYQQVLENSETPTQVFSTTLEIITKLWKLLRRYDVTPELISINGTYPQQWSIDSGILSPTTNWVDNDEDMRELIEEMINEDITEISCPDVKFL
;
A
#
# COMPACT_ATOMS: atom_id res chain seq x y z
N MET A 1 -34.19 -0.19 14.51
CA MET A 1 -34.35 -1.51 13.84
C MET A 1 -33.89 -1.50 12.38
N ARG A 2 -34.48 -0.72 11.46
CA ARG A 2 -33.99 -0.57 10.07
C ARG A 2 -32.52 -0.13 9.99
N ASN A 3 -32.13 0.74 10.92
CA ASN A 3 -30.75 1.19 11.13
C ASN A 3 -29.82 0.10 11.71
N LEU A 4 -30.35 -0.79 12.58
CA LEU A 4 -29.63 -1.94 13.15
C LEU A 4 -29.49 -3.09 12.14
N LEU A 5 -30.41 -3.20 11.17
CA LEU A 5 -30.34 -4.15 10.06
C LEU A 5 -29.35 -3.67 8.98
N LYS A 6 -29.35 -2.37 8.67
CA LYS A 6 -28.35 -1.74 7.80
C LYS A 6 -26.93 -1.86 8.35
N SER A 7 -26.72 -1.69 9.66
CA SER A 7 -25.41 -1.86 10.29
C SER A 7 -24.91 -3.30 10.35
N VAL A 8 -25.77 -4.27 10.05
CA VAL A 8 -25.50 -5.71 10.08
C VAL A 8 -25.44 -6.28 8.65
N GLY A 9 -25.49 -5.42 7.63
CA GLY A 9 -25.34 -5.75 6.22
C GLY A 9 -26.61 -6.22 5.50
N MET A 10 -27.79 -6.01 6.10
CA MET A 10 -29.08 -6.38 5.49
C MET A 10 -29.82 -5.13 4.99
N ASP A 11 -30.07 -5.06 3.68
CA ASP A 11 -30.95 -4.05 3.08
C ASP A 11 -32.38 -4.59 3.10
N TRP A 12 -33.21 -4.03 3.96
CA TRP A 12 -34.58 -4.48 4.17
C TRP A 12 -35.47 -3.94 3.04
N LYS A 13 -35.47 -4.62 1.89
CA LYS A 13 -36.42 -4.41 0.79
C LYS A 13 -37.17 -5.71 0.51
N ASP A 14 -38.48 -5.64 0.72
CA ASP A 14 -39.52 -6.54 0.22
C ASP A 14 -39.25 -8.05 0.32
N THR A 15 -39.24 -8.59 1.55
CA THR A 15 -39.68 -9.98 1.75
C THR A 15 -41.21 -10.00 1.80
N THR A 16 -41.82 -10.41 0.70
CA THR A 16 -43.24 -10.79 0.64
C THR A 16 -43.50 -11.89 1.68
N VAL A 17 -44.17 -11.52 2.77
CA VAL A 17 -44.71 -12.43 3.80
C VAL A 17 -45.67 -13.38 3.11
N ASN A 18 -45.29 -14.66 2.99
CA ASN A 18 -46.06 -15.63 2.22
C ASN A 18 -46.41 -16.92 2.99
N ASN A 19 -46.31 -16.94 4.31
CA ASN A 19 -46.80 -18.05 5.14
C ASN A 19 -47.38 -17.57 6.47
N ASP A 20 -48.49 -18.20 6.91
CA ASP A 20 -49.18 -17.90 8.18
C ASP A 20 -48.25 -17.98 9.41
N THR A 21 -47.20 -18.80 9.39
CA THR A 21 -46.20 -18.92 10.48
C THR A 21 -45.29 -17.70 10.63
N ASP A 22 -45.11 -16.90 9.58
CA ASP A 22 -44.27 -15.69 9.61
C ASP A 22 -44.91 -14.58 10.43
N THR A 23 -46.26 -14.56 10.47
CA THR A 23 -47.01 -13.52 11.18
C THR A 23 -46.96 -13.64 12.70
N GLU A 24 -46.87 -14.85 13.26
CA GLU A 24 -46.90 -15.05 14.72
C GLU A 24 -45.58 -14.64 15.39
N TRP A 25 -44.42 -15.13 14.93
CA TRP A 25 -43.12 -14.67 15.45
C TRP A 25 -42.93 -13.17 15.22
N TYR A 26 -43.38 -12.65 14.08
CA TYR A 26 -43.33 -11.22 13.76
C TYR A 26 -44.20 -10.38 14.71
N GLN A 27 -45.42 -10.82 15.03
CA GLN A 27 -46.28 -10.17 16.01
C GLN A 27 -45.67 -10.19 17.41
N TYR A 28 -45.04 -11.29 17.85
CA TYR A 28 -44.32 -11.30 19.13
C TYR A 28 -43.05 -10.45 19.11
N PHE A 29 -42.39 -10.33 17.96
CA PHE A 29 -41.23 -9.46 17.77
C PHE A 29 -41.65 -7.98 17.83
N GLN A 30 -42.75 -7.61 17.18
CA GLN A 30 -43.33 -6.27 17.25
C GLN A 30 -43.90 -5.98 18.64
N ASN A 31 -44.72 -6.85 19.24
CA ASN A 31 -45.28 -6.65 20.58
C ASN A 31 -44.22 -6.64 21.69
N GLY A 32 -43.08 -7.33 21.49
CA GLY A 32 -41.94 -7.27 22.41
C GLY A 32 -41.15 -5.95 22.32
N LEU A 33 -41.32 -5.19 21.23
CA LEU A 33 -40.55 -3.99 20.91
C LEU A 33 -41.42 -2.71 20.83
N GLU A 34 -42.74 -2.86 20.69
CA GLU A 34 -43.74 -1.80 20.76
C GLU A 34 -44.35 -1.72 22.17
N SER A 35 -43.91 -0.71 22.92
CA SER A 35 -44.82 0.14 23.69
C SER A 35 -44.13 1.48 23.97
N ASP A 36 -44.92 2.52 23.77
CA ASP A 36 -44.69 3.96 23.92
C ASP A 36 -43.85 4.67 22.86
N SER A 37 -44.55 5.08 21.80
CA SER A 37 -44.30 6.28 20.99
C SER A 37 -44.51 7.60 21.77
N LYS A 38 -44.27 7.60 23.09
CA LYS A 38 -44.34 8.78 23.95
C LYS A 38 -43.31 8.66 25.08
N LEU A 39 -42.09 9.11 24.83
CA LEU A 39 -41.18 9.49 25.90
C LEU A 39 -40.69 10.91 25.66
N ASP A 40 -41.08 11.75 26.61
CA ASP A 40 -40.75 13.16 26.78
C ASP A 40 -39.24 13.41 26.64
N TYR A 41 -38.92 14.48 25.92
CA TYR A 41 -37.65 15.17 26.00
C TYR A 41 -37.52 15.74 27.42
N ASN A 42 -36.91 15.00 28.36
CA ASN A 42 -36.18 15.55 29.51
C ASN A 42 -35.60 14.45 30.40
N GLN A 43 -34.35 14.69 30.81
CA GLN A 43 -33.58 14.11 31.93
C GLN A 43 -32.46 13.11 31.60
N ASN A 44 -31.24 13.63 31.78
CA ASN A 44 -30.01 12.98 32.25
C ASN A 44 -30.13 11.49 32.56
N ASN A 45 -29.58 10.63 31.68
CA ASN A 45 -29.18 9.29 32.06
C ASN A 45 -27.88 8.90 31.37
N HIS A 46 -27.06 8.15 32.10
CA HIS A 46 -25.64 7.91 31.90
C HIS A 46 -25.29 7.34 30.53
N ARG A 47 -24.39 8.05 29.82
CA ARG A 47 -23.81 7.66 28.53
C ARG A 47 -22.69 6.63 28.73
N TRP A 48 -22.72 5.51 28.02
CA TRP A 48 -21.64 4.50 28.01
C TRP A 48 -20.97 4.44 26.64
N ASN A 49 -19.64 4.44 26.62
CA ASN A 49 -18.83 4.42 25.40
C ASN A 49 -18.37 3.01 25.00
N LYS A 50 -18.45 2.77 23.67
CA LYS A 50 -17.62 1.91 22.79
C LYS A 50 -17.66 0.38 22.93
N CYS A 51 -17.95 -0.29 21.81
CA CYS A 51 -17.25 -1.48 21.31
C CYS A 51 -17.77 -1.92 19.92
N SER A 52 -17.14 -1.50 18.82
CA SER A 52 -16.87 -2.38 17.67
C SER A 52 -15.76 -1.78 16.78
N GLY A 53 -14.88 -2.63 16.25
CA GLY A 53 -13.83 -2.27 15.30
C GLY A 53 -14.31 -2.20 13.84
N ASP A 54 -15.62 -2.31 13.60
CA ASP A 54 -16.21 -2.39 12.25
C ASP A 54 -16.93 -1.09 11.83
N GLY A 55 -16.67 0.04 12.50
CA GLY A 55 -16.99 1.36 11.97
C GLY A 55 -18.47 1.72 11.83
N ILE A 56 -19.38 1.11 12.60
CA ILE A 56 -20.76 1.59 12.71
C ILE A 56 -21.17 1.69 14.17
N ASP A 57 -21.19 2.94 14.66
CA ASP A 57 -21.59 3.32 16.01
C ASP A 57 -23.13 3.29 16.16
N PHE A 58 -23.64 2.47 17.08
CA PHE A 58 -25.04 2.55 17.53
C PHE A 58 -25.10 2.77 19.03
N GLU A 59 -25.72 3.87 19.45
CA GLU A 59 -26.09 4.13 20.83
C GLU A 59 -27.39 3.38 21.16
N ILE A 60 -27.37 2.50 22.16
CA ILE A 60 -28.55 1.79 22.68
C ILE A 60 -28.83 2.35 24.08
N THR A 61 -30.04 2.82 24.32
CA THR A 61 -30.45 3.32 25.64
C THR A 61 -30.62 2.18 26.66
N ASP A 62 -30.47 2.47 27.96
CA ASP A 62 -30.67 1.46 29.02
C ASP A 62 -32.08 0.84 29.00
N ASN A 63 -33.09 1.62 28.61
CA ASN A 63 -34.47 1.14 28.46
C ASN A 63 -34.61 0.14 27.31
N GLU A 64 -34.00 0.42 26.16
CA GLU A 64 -33.99 -0.51 25.02
C GLU A 64 -33.24 -1.80 25.39
N LYS A 65 -32.12 -1.69 26.12
CA LYS A 65 -31.36 -2.84 26.62
C LYS A 65 -32.21 -3.76 27.49
N GLN A 66 -32.97 -3.20 28.44
CA GLN A 66 -33.87 -4.01 29.29
C GLN A 66 -34.99 -4.69 28.48
N ARG A 67 -35.54 -4.01 27.48
CA ARG A 67 -36.55 -4.59 26.58
C ARG A 67 -35.98 -5.78 25.81
N TYR A 68 -34.79 -5.63 25.20
CA TYR A 68 -34.12 -6.72 24.49
C TYR A 68 -33.80 -7.91 25.41
N ILE A 69 -33.30 -7.67 26.62
CA ILE A 69 -33.06 -8.73 27.61
C ILE A 69 -34.37 -9.46 27.94
N SER A 70 -35.45 -8.72 28.22
CA SER A 70 -36.75 -9.30 28.56
C SER A 70 -37.34 -10.14 27.42
N PHE A 71 -37.08 -9.74 26.17
CA PHE A 71 -37.51 -10.47 24.99
C PHE A 71 -36.69 -11.75 24.79
N LEU A 72 -35.36 -11.68 24.89
CA LEU A 72 -34.49 -12.86 24.79
C LEU A 72 -34.89 -13.93 25.82
N ILE A 73 -35.12 -13.55 27.08
CA ILE A 73 -35.51 -14.47 28.17
C ILE A 73 -36.83 -15.21 27.88
N LYS A 74 -37.73 -14.63 27.07
CA LYS A 74 -39.02 -15.23 26.69
C LYS A 74 -38.91 -16.23 25.53
N ILE A 75 -37.79 -16.28 24.82
CA ILE A 75 -37.62 -17.13 23.62
C ILE A 75 -37.93 -18.62 23.89
N PRO A 76 -37.44 -19.25 24.98
CA PRO A 76 -37.76 -20.65 25.27
C PRO A 76 -39.28 -20.88 25.40
N GLN A 77 -39.96 -19.97 26.10
CA GLN A 77 -41.42 -20.03 26.30
C GLN A 77 -42.21 -19.78 25.00
N LEU A 78 -41.69 -18.93 24.12
CA LEU A 78 -42.29 -18.69 22.80
C LEU A 78 -42.15 -19.92 21.91
N TYR A 79 -40.99 -20.59 21.94
CA TYR A 79 -40.81 -21.84 21.22
C TYR A 79 -41.74 -22.95 21.74
N ASP A 80 -41.88 -23.11 23.06
CA ASP A 80 -42.78 -24.11 23.65
C ASP A 80 -44.25 -23.89 23.24
N LYS A 81 -44.65 -22.63 23.03
CA LYS A 81 -45.99 -22.25 22.56
C LYS A 81 -46.18 -22.49 21.06
N LEU A 82 -45.24 -22.03 20.24
CA LEU A 82 -45.36 -22.02 18.78
C LEU A 82 -44.96 -23.35 18.13
N LYS A 83 -44.14 -24.16 18.81
CA LYS A 83 -43.58 -25.44 18.35
C LYS A 83 -42.85 -25.40 17.01
N HIS A 84 -42.51 -24.22 16.49
CA HIS A 84 -41.68 -24.03 15.30
C HIS A 84 -40.65 -22.92 15.51
N TRP A 85 -39.51 -23.04 14.83
CA TRP A 85 -38.44 -22.04 14.86
C TRP A 85 -38.75 -20.83 13.96
N PRO A 86 -38.18 -19.64 14.26
CA PRO A 86 -38.35 -18.44 13.45
C PRO A 86 -37.65 -18.54 12.09
N THR A 87 -37.96 -17.63 11.17
CA THR A 87 -37.35 -17.60 9.81
C THR A 87 -35.86 -17.29 9.85
N THR A 88 -35.13 -17.56 8.75
CA THR A 88 -33.68 -17.32 8.66
C THR A 88 -33.27 -15.88 9.02
N GLU A 89 -34.03 -14.89 8.57
CA GLU A 89 -33.79 -13.46 8.85
C GLU A 89 -33.99 -13.12 10.33
N GLN A 90 -35.05 -13.68 10.93
CA GLN A 90 -35.32 -13.55 12.36
C GLN A 90 -34.24 -14.23 13.21
N LYS A 91 -33.76 -15.41 12.80
CA LYS A 91 -32.63 -16.10 13.46
C LYS A 91 -31.37 -15.23 13.47
N ILE A 92 -31.03 -14.60 12.34
CA ILE A 92 -29.87 -13.70 12.20
C ILE A 92 -29.98 -12.53 13.19
N LEU A 93 -31.15 -11.89 13.24
CA LEU A 93 -31.40 -10.75 14.10
C LEU A 93 -31.34 -11.15 15.60
N LEU A 94 -31.95 -12.27 15.97
CA LEU A 94 -31.91 -12.80 17.33
C LEU A 94 -30.48 -13.07 17.82
N LEU A 95 -29.65 -13.70 16.97
CA LEU A 95 -28.25 -13.99 17.30
C LEU A 95 -27.41 -12.70 17.38
N ALA A 96 -27.68 -11.72 16.52
CA ALA A 96 -27.01 -10.41 16.58
C ALA A 96 -27.35 -9.64 17.86
N VAL A 97 -28.62 -9.61 18.26
CA VAL A 97 -29.05 -8.99 19.52
C VAL A 97 -28.45 -9.76 20.71
N ALA A 98 -28.48 -11.09 20.69
CA ALA A 98 -27.87 -11.91 21.73
C ALA A 98 -26.38 -11.60 21.89
N ARG A 99 -25.60 -11.51 20.80
CA ARG A 99 -24.19 -11.10 20.83
C ARG A 99 -23.99 -9.77 21.56
N ILE A 100 -24.71 -8.72 21.15
CA ILE A 100 -24.54 -7.36 21.70
C ILE A 100 -24.85 -7.35 23.20
N MET A 101 -25.94 -8.00 23.61
CA MET A 101 -26.35 -8.03 25.01
C MET A 101 -25.41 -8.88 25.88
N SER A 102 -24.84 -9.94 25.31
CA SER A 102 -24.03 -10.93 26.05
C SER A 102 -22.58 -10.54 26.25
N TYR A 103 -22.13 -9.43 25.66
CA TYR A 103 -20.77 -8.94 25.81
C TYR A 103 -20.45 -8.58 27.28
N ASN A 104 -21.44 -8.13 28.05
CA ASN A 104 -21.30 -7.87 29.47
C ASN A 104 -21.74 -9.09 30.30
N GLU A 105 -20.86 -9.57 31.18
CA GLU A 105 -21.07 -10.74 32.03
C GLU A 105 -22.38 -10.71 32.84
N GLN A 106 -22.72 -9.57 33.44
CA GLN A 106 -23.95 -9.46 34.24
C GLN A 106 -25.21 -9.61 33.38
N THR A 107 -25.15 -9.12 32.15
CA THR A 107 -26.27 -9.23 31.20
C THR A 107 -26.37 -10.66 30.66
N PHE A 108 -25.22 -11.31 30.40
CA PHE A 108 -25.16 -12.72 30.05
C PHE A 108 -25.84 -13.59 31.11
N ILE A 109 -25.48 -13.43 32.39
CA ILE A 109 -26.06 -14.22 33.49
C ILE A 109 -27.59 -14.01 33.57
N LYS A 110 -28.06 -12.77 33.44
CA LYS A 110 -29.49 -12.43 33.46
C LYS A 110 -30.28 -13.10 32.34
N ILE A 111 -29.72 -13.15 31.13
CA ILE A 111 -30.38 -13.78 29.99
C ILE A 111 -30.36 -15.31 30.14
N ASN A 112 -29.28 -15.88 30.69
CA ASN A 112 -29.11 -17.33 30.79
C ASN A 112 -29.99 -18.01 31.86
N THR A 113 -30.72 -17.26 32.70
CA THR A 113 -31.50 -17.84 33.81
C THR A 113 -32.58 -18.84 33.38
N ASN A 114 -33.06 -18.75 32.13
CA ASN A 114 -34.10 -19.61 31.58
C ASN A 114 -33.60 -20.54 30.47
N ASP A 115 -32.31 -20.90 30.46
CA ASP A 115 -31.70 -21.74 29.41
C ASP A 115 -31.88 -21.15 27.99
N THR A 116 -31.91 -19.82 27.92
CA THR A 116 -32.20 -19.06 26.69
C THR A 116 -31.13 -19.31 25.63
N TYR A 117 -29.85 -19.38 26.02
CA TYR A 117 -28.79 -19.62 25.06
C TYR A 117 -28.82 -21.04 24.49
N ASN A 118 -29.14 -22.07 25.28
CA ASN A 118 -29.33 -23.43 24.75
C ASN A 118 -30.47 -23.49 23.72
N SER A 119 -31.55 -22.73 23.95
CA SER A 119 -32.66 -22.62 22.99
C SER A 119 -32.21 -21.92 21.69
N LEU A 120 -31.41 -20.85 21.80
CA LEU A 120 -30.81 -20.18 20.65
C LEU A 120 -29.81 -21.08 19.90
N VAL A 121 -29.07 -21.95 20.58
CA VAL A 121 -28.17 -22.90 19.91
C VAL A 121 -28.97 -23.97 19.15
N LYS A 122 -29.98 -24.58 19.78
CA LYS A 122 -30.86 -25.58 19.10
C LYS A 122 -31.51 -25.03 17.83
N MET A 123 -31.88 -23.75 17.84
CA MET A 123 -32.40 -23.03 16.68
C MET A 123 -31.41 -23.00 15.49
N THR A 124 -30.12 -22.98 15.78
CA THR A 124 -29.05 -22.92 14.76
C THR A 124 -28.71 -24.29 14.20
N GLU A 125 -28.82 -25.36 15.00
CA GLU A 125 -28.54 -26.74 14.58
C GLU A 125 -29.44 -27.22 13.43
N THR A 126 -30.65 -26.70 13.31
CA THR A 126 -31.60 -27.09 12.26
C THR A 126 -31.46 -26.30 10.95
N THR A 127 -30.43 -25.45 10.81
CA THR A 127 -30.36 -24.46 9.72
C THR A 127 -29.18 -24.72 8.78
N THR A 128 -29.42 -24.69 7.46
CA THR A 128 -28.39 -24.84 6.44
C THR A 128 -27.73 -23.51 6.05
N SER A 129 -28.32 -22.36 6.41
CA SER A 129 -27.81 -21.01 6.09
C SER A 129 -26.45 -20.72 6.72
N THR A 130 -25.47 -20.39 5.88
CA THR A 130 -24.12 -19.96 6.27
C THR A 130 -24.14 -18.70 7.13
N LEU A 131 -25.02 -17.74 6.84
CA LEU A 131 -25.09 -16.46 7.57
C LEU A 131 -25.58 -16.64 9.02
N VAL A 132 -26.51 -17.57 9.25
CA VAL A 132 -26.94 -17.94 10.61
C VAL A 132 -25.76 -18.57 11.39
N LYS A 133 -24.96 -19.42 10.74
CA LYS A 133 -23.75 -20.01 11.35
C LYS A 133 -22.72 -18.93 11.72
N VAL A 134 -22.51 -17.92 10.87
CA VAL A 134 -21.61 -16.78 11.19
C VAL A 134 -22.11 -15.99 12.40
N ARG A 135 -23.41 -15.69 12.48
CA ARG A 135 -23.96 -14.94 13.62
C ARG A 135 -23.97 -15.75 14.91
N TYR A 136 -24.17 -17.05 14.82
CA TYR A 136 -23.96 -17.98 15.93
C TYR A 136 -22.51 -17.91 16.44
N MET A 137 -21.53 -17.88 15.53
CA MET A 137 -20.12 -17.70 15.89
C MET A 137 -19.86 -16.37 16.58
N ASP A 138 -20.39 -15.26 16.03
CA ASP A 138 -20.24 -13.94 16.64
C ASP A 138 -20.81 -13.91 18.07
N MET A 139 -21.95 -14.58 18.30
CA MET A 139 -22.54 -14.72 19.63
C MET A 139 -21.60 -15.49 20.58
N LEU A 140 -21.05 -16.63 20.14
CA LEU A 140 -20.10 -17.39 20.96
C LEU A 140 -18.80 -16.60 21.23
N CYS A 141 -18.32 -15.77 20.28
CA CYS A 141 -17.19 -14.85 20.55
C CYS A 141 -17.45 -14.05 21.82
N SER A 142 -18.64 -13.46 21.94
CA SER A 142 -19.00 -12.58 23.06
C SER A 142 -19.01 -13.30 24.40
N PHE A 143 -19.26 -14.61 24.41
CA PHE A 143 -19.27 -15.41 25.64
C PHE A 143 -17.85 -15.70 26.14
N VAL A 144 -16.90 -15.82 25.23
CA VAL A 144 -15.49 -16.10 25.55
C VAL A 144 -14.79 -14.89 26.15
N GLU A 145 -15.37 -13.69 26.08
CA GLU A 145 -14.83 -12.44 26.65
C GLU A 145 -14.88 -12.37 28.18
N HIS A 146 -15.71 -13.17 28.84
CA HIS A 146 -15.90 -13.15 30.30
C HIS A 146 -16.02 -14.56 30.91
N ASP A 147 -15.83 -14.65 32.23
CA ASP A 147 -15.69 -15.92 32.94
C ASP A 147 -16.99 -16.75 32.95
N ALA A 148 -18.15 -16.12 33.17
CA ALA A 148 -19.44 -16.82 33.17
C ALA A 148 -19.76 -17.46 31.81
N GLY A 149 -19.51 -16.76 30.69
CA GLY A 149 -19.73 -17.25 29.34
C GLY A 149 -18.74 -18.33 28.94
N LEU A 150 -17.48 -18.19 29.35
CA LEU A 150 -16.46 -19.23 29.17
C LEU A 150 -16.85 -20.52 29.88
N LYS A 151 -17.25 -20.43 31.16
CA LYS A 151 -17.68 -21.58 31.96
C LYS A 151 -18.90 -22.26 31.35
N TRP A 152 -19.89 -21.48 30.91
CA TRP A 152 -21.07 -22.02 30.23
C TRP A 152 -20.70 -22.76 28.93
N THR A 153 -19.78 -22.20 28.13
CA THR A 153 -19.32 -22.82 26.87
C THR A 153 -18.57 -24.14 27.13
N LEU A 154 -17.85 -24.24 28.26
CA LEU A 154 -17.15 -25.45 28.69
C LEU A 154 -18.14 -26.53 29.15
N GLU A 155 -19.11 -26.18 30.01
CA GLU A 155 -20.10 -27.11 30.57
C GLU A 155 -21.02 -27.70 29.49
N THR A 156 -21.41 -26.88 28.51
CA THR A 156 -22.28 -27.28 27.39
C THR A 156 -21.56 -27.99 26.26
N GLN A 157 -20.22 -27.95 26.23
CA GLN A 157 -19.37 -28.48 25.15
C GLN A 157 -19.60 -27.85 23.76
N TYR A 158 -20.22 -26.66 23.67
CA TYR A 158 -20.50 -26.01 22.38
C TYR A 158 -19.26 -25.56 21.61
N TRP A 159 -18.09 -25.52 22.25
CA TRP A 159 -16.81 -25.38 21.57
C TRP A 159 -16.58 -26.50 20.52
N LYS A 160 -17.15 -27.71 20.71
CA LYS A 160 -17.12 -28.80 19.72
C LYS A 160 -17.90 -28.46 18.47
N ASN A 161 -19.01 -27.72 18.61
CA ASN A 161 -19.79 -27.26 17.46
C ASN A 161 -18.96 -26.28 16.62
N ILE A 162 -18.19 -25.39 17.26
CA ILE A 162 -17.25 -24.49 16.59
C ILE A 162 -16.18 -25.30 15.83
N TRP A 163 -15.57 -26.29 16.49
CA TRP A 163 -14.58 -27.17 15.88
C TRP A 163 -15.13 -27.97 14.68
N ASN A 164 -16.31 -28.58 14.82
CA ASN A 164 -16.95 -29.34 13.75
C ASN A 164 -17.33 -28.46 12.56
N LEU A 165 -17.65 -27.19 12.80
CA LEU A 165 -17.94 -26.24 11.72
C LEU A 165 -16.70 -25.89 10.90
N VAL A 166 -15.50 -25.90 11.49
CA VAL A 166 -14.24 -25.80 10.72
C VAL A 166 -14.07 -26.97 9.74
N LEU A 167 -14.48 -28.16 10.17
CA LEU A 167 -14.36 -29.38 9.35
C LEU A 167 -15.44 -29.43 8.24
N GLN A 168 -16.57 -28.74 8.41
CA GLN A 168 -17.69 -28.75 7.47
C GLN A 168 -17.67 -27.60 6.44
N CYS A 169 -17.00 -26.49 6.71
CA CYS A 169 -17.02 -25.28 5.88
C CYS A 169 -15.81 -25.14 4.93
N GLN A 170 -15.20 -26.26 4.50
CA GLN A 170 -13.94 -26.25 3.73
C GLN A 170 -14.12 -26.26 2.22
N ASP A 171 -15.31 -26.64 1.73
CA ASP A 171 -15.65 -26.55 0.32
C ASP A 171 -16.29 -25.17 0.04
N ASP A 172 -15.60 -24.36 -0.77
CA ASP A 172 -15.98 -23.07 -1.39
C ASP A 172 -15.87 -21.75 -0.59
N ASN A 173 -15.03 -20.83 -1.12
CA ASN A 173 -15.10 -19.35 -1.07
C ASN A 173 -15.43 -18.63 0.27
N CYS A 174 -15.09 -19.19 1.44
CA CYS A 174 -15.41 -18.60 2.75
C CYS A 174 -14.20 -18.37 3.68
N ASP A 175 -13.10 -17.84 3.14
CA ASP A 175 -11.89 -17.52 3.93
C ASP A 175 -12.18 -16.60 5.13
N ASP A 176 -13.09 -15.64 5.00
CA ASP A 176 -13.48 -14.73 6.10
C ASP A 176 -14.13 -15.46 7.28
N ILE A 177 -14.94 -16.49 7.01
CA ILE A 177 -15.58 -17.30 8.07
C ILE A 177 -14.52 -18.12 8.79
N ASN A 178 -13.64 -18.77 8.03
CA ASN A 178 -12.56 -19.58 8.60
C ASN A 178 -11.65 -18.73 9.50
N GLN A 179 -11.28 -17.52 9.07
CA GLN A 179 -10.49 -16.59 9.89
C GLN A 179 -11.20 -16.19 11.19
N LYS A 180 -12.51 -15.96 11.16
CA LYS A 180 -13.29 -15.73 12.38
C LYS A 180 -13.32 -16.95 13.30
N ILE A 181 -13.46 -18.15 12.76
CA ILE A 181 -13.47 -19.36 13.58
C ILE A 181 -12.11 -19.58 14.26
N TYR A 182 -11.00 -19.39 13.53
CA TYR A 182 -9.66 -19.47 14.11
C TYR A 182 -9.46 -18.43 15.22
N HIS A 183 -10.00 -17.21 15.05
CA HIS A 183 -9.99 -16.19 16.10
C HIS A 183 -10.69 -16.68 17.37
N ILE A 184 -11.91 -17.21 17.25
CA ILE A 184 -12.70 -17.67 18.40
C ILE A 184 -12.00 -18.80 19.14
N LEU A 185 -11.54 -19.82 18.41
CA LEU A 185 -10.88 -20.97 19.00
C LEU A 185 -9.57 -20.57 19.69
N SER A 186 -8.77 -19.70 19.09
CA SER A 186 -7.54 -19.19 19.72
C SER A 186 -7.82 -18.42 21.01
N LYS A 187 -8.83 -17.54 21.01
CA LYS A 187 -9.24 -16.77 22.20
C LYS A 187 -9.84 -17.66 23.29
N PHE A 188 -10.64 -18.66 22.89
CA PHE A 188 -11.21 -19.66 23.80
C PHE A 188 -10.12 -20.44 24.51
N LEU A 189 -9.12 -20.94 23.78
CA LEU A 189 -7.99 -21.66 24.37
C LEU A 189 -7.16 -20.76 25.30
N GLN A 190 -6.92 -19.51 24.91
CA GLN A 190 -6.16 -18.54 25.72
C GLN A 190 -6.87 -18.19 27.04
N ASN A 191 -8.19 -18.03 27.04
CA ASN A 191 -8.93 -17.71 28.26
C ASN A 191 -9.14 -18.98 29.12
N THR A 192 -9.35 -20.13 28.48
CA THR A 192 -9.49 -21.41 29.19
C THR A 192 -8.18 -21.85 29.85
N SER A 193 -7.01 -21.57 29.26
CA SER A 193 -5.72 -21.90 29.88
C SER A 193 -5.50 -21.16 31.21
N LYS A 194 -5.98 -19.91 31.30
CA LYS A 194 -5.91 -19.09 32.52
C LYS A 194 -6.91 -19.53 33.60
N CYS A 195 -8.18 -19.75 33.21
CA CYS A 195 -9.25 -20.01 34.18
C CYS A 195 -9.41 -21.49 34.55
N ALA A 196 -9.14 -22.42 33.61
CA ALA A 196 -9.38 -23.86 33.77
C ALA A 196 -8.33 -24.73 33.03
N PRO A 197 -7.06 -24.75 33.47
CA PRO A 197 -5.95 -25.37 32.75
C PRO A 197 -6.14 -26.87 32.45
N LYS A 198 -6.69 -27.64 33.40
CA LYS A 198 -6.98 -29.08 33.20
C LYS A 198 -8.01 -29.33 32.10
N ILE A 199 -9.00 -28.45 31.98
CA ILE A 199 -10.03 -28.56 30.94
C ILE A 199 -9.45 -28.13 29.59
N CYS A 200 -8.65 -27.05 29.57
CA CYS A 200 -7.91 -26.65 28.37
C CYS A 200 -7.06 -27.80 27.82
N GLN A 201 -6.32 -28.50 28.69
CA GLN A 201 -5.54 -29.67 28.29
C GLN A 201 -6.42 -30.78 27.67
N HIS A 202 -7.62 -31.01 28.22
CA HIS A 202 -8.54 -32.00 27.69
C HIS A 202 -9.12 -31.60 26.33
N VAL A 203 -9.47 -30.32 26.15
CA VAL A 203 -9.93 -29.76 24.88
C VAL A 203 -8.85 -29.91 23.81
N VAL A 204 -7.61 -29.48 24.10
CA VAL A 204 -6.48 -29.60 23.18
C VAL A 204 -6.26 -31.06 22.80
N LYS A 205 -6.26 -31.99 23.78
CA LYS A 205 -6.17 -33.44 23.51
C LYS A 205 -7.23 -33.94 22.52
N GLN A 206 -8.47 -33.48 22.62
CA GLN A 206 -9.51 -33.87 21.67
C GLN A 206 -9.29 -33.29 20.26
N MET A 207 -8.83 -32.04 20.16
CA MET A 207 -8.55 -31.40 18.86
C MET A 207 -7.38 -32.06 18.12
N ILE A 208 -6.36 -32.52 18.85
CA ILE A 208 -5.17 -33.14 18.27
C ILE A 208 -5.31 -34.66 18.06
N GLN A 209 -6.32 -35.28 18.68
CA GLN A 209 -6.57 -36.72 18.60
C GLN A 209 -6.59 -37.29 17.18
N PRO A 210 -7.18 -36.61 16.15
CA PRO A 210 -7.14 -37.11 14.78
C PRO A 210 -5.71 -37.31 14.25
N ILE A 211 -4.78 -36.42 14.63
CA ILE A 211 -3.37 -36.48 14.23
C ILE A 211 -2.66 -37.61 14.98
N ILE A 212 -2.87 -37.70 16.30
CA ILE A 212 -2.25 -38.76 17.12
C ILE A 212 -2.71 -40.14 16.66
N CYS A 213 -4.01 -40.35 16.46
CA CYS A 213 -4.54 -41.63 16.00
C CYS A 213 -4.04 -42.00 14.60
N SER A 214 -3.82 -41.02 13.71
CA SER A 214 -3.23 -41.25 12.40
C SER A 214 -1.76 -41.69 12.52
N ALA A 215 -0.97 -41.01 13.36
CA ALA A 215 0.41 -41.39 13.61
C ALA A 215 0.52 -42.80 14.22
N ASP A 216 -0.30 -43.13 15.21
CA ASP A 216 -0.29 -44.42 15.92
C ASP A 216 -0.67 -45.61 15.02
N LYS A 217 -1.54 -45.38 14.02
CA LYS A 217 -1.90 -46.40 13.03
C LYS A 217 -0.72 -46.80 12.16
N HIS A 218 0.11 -45.82 11.80
CA HIS A 218 1.22 -45.98 10.86
C HIS A 218 2.59 -46.13 11.55
N TYR A 219 2.62 -46.14 12.89
CA TYR A 219 3.85 -46.32 13.66
C TYR A 219 4.32 -47.79 13.57
N PRO A 220 5.54 -48.06 13.07
CA PRO A 220 6.05 -49.43 13.01
C PRO A 220 6.26 -49.96 14.44
N LYS A 221 5.45 -50.96 14.82
CA LYS A 221 5.49 -51.56 16.17
C LYS A 221 6.75 -52.39 16.40
N THR A 222 7.50 -52.72 15.34
CA THR A 222 8.79 -53.44 15.39
C THR A 222 9.74 -53.00 14.26
N LYS A 223 11.07 -53.05 14.49
CA LYS A 223 12.13 -52.68 13.52
C LYS A 223 12.15 -53.50 12.20
N LYS A 224 11.27 -54.49 12.04
CA LYS A 224 11.22 -55.41 10.88
C LYS A 224 9.96 -55.23 10.01
N GLN A 225 9.02 -54.36 10.39
CA GLN A 225 7.83 -54.11 9.57
C GLN A 225 8.17 -53.16 8.41
N PRO A 226 7.70 -53.45 7.18
CA PRO A 226 7.81 -52.50 6.09
C PRO A 226 7.01 -51.23 6.43
N ILE A 227 7.57 -50.08 6.06
CA ILE A 227 6.93 -48.78 6.22
C ILE A 227 5.77 -48.72 5.23
N GLU A 228 4.53 -48.74 5.72
CA GLU A 228 3.36 -48.47 4.88
C GLU A 228 3.24 -46.95 4.70
N LEU A 229 3.31 -46.50 3.45
CA LEU A 229 3.11 -45.11 3.08
C LEU A 229 1.66 -44.71 3.36
N VAL A 230 1.44 -43.51 3.89
CA VAL A 230 0.08 -43.02 4.16
C VAL A 230 -0.70 -42.96 2.86
N ASN A 231 -1.86 -43.63 2.83
CA ASN A 231 -2.72 -43.70 1.64
C ASN A 231 -3.25 -42.29 1.30
N PRO A 232 -3.19 -41.82 0.03
CA PRO A 232 -3.61 -40.46 -0.35
C PRO A 232 -5.06 -40.11 0.03
N GLU A 233 -5.94 -41.11 0.12
CA GLU A 233 -7.35 -40.96 0.50
C GLU A 233 -7.54 -40.69 2.01
N GLU A 234 -6.70 -41.25 2.89
CA GLU A 234 -6.71 -40.90 4.33
C GLU A 234 -6.26 -39.45 4.56
N TYR A 235 -5.46 -38.93 3.62
CA TYR A 235 -4.98 -37.55 3.60
C TYR A 235 -6.04 -36.54 3.16
N GLN A 236 -7.26 -36.90 2.73
CA GLN A 236 -8.27 -35.91 2.38
C GLN A 236 -8.92 -35.24 3.61
N ASN A 237 -9.03 -35.96 4.73
CA ASN A 237 -9.63 -35.44 5.98
C ASN A 237 -8.61 -34.75 6.92
N PHE A 238 -7.33 -34.79 6.57
CA PHE A 238 -6.21 -34.37 7.41
C PHE A 238 -5.78 -32.89 7.25
N PRO A 239 -5.67 -32.32 6.03
CA PRO A 239 -5.33 -30.92 5.77
C PRO A 239 -6.25 -29.90 6.47
N PRO A 240 -7.58 -30.13 6.57
CA PRO A 240 -8.49 -29.26 7.30
C PRO A 240 -8.07 -29.01 8.76
N THR A 241 -7.74 -30.12 9.44
CA THR A 241 -7.35 -30.13 10.85
C THR A 241 -6.00 -29.47 11.03
N VAL A 242 -5.02 -29.81 10.17
CA VAL A 242 -3.67 -29.25 10.22
C VAL A 242 -3.68 -27.75 9.93
N LYS A 243 -4.41 -27.30 8.90
CA LYS A 243 -4.57 -25.86 8.58
C LYS A 243 -5.18 -25.10 9.74
N CYS A 244 -6.25 -25.64 10.34
CA CYS A 244 -6.88 -25.04 11.52
C CYS A 244 -5.90 -24.92 12.70
N LEU A 245 -5.14 -25.99 12.99
CA LEU A 245 -4.16 -25.98 14.07
C LEU A 245 -3.05 -24.97 13.83
N ILE A 246 -2.52 -24.88 12.61
CA ILE A 246 -1.51 -23.87 12.26
C ILE A 246 -2.03 -22.46 12.54
N GLU A 247 -3.23 -22.12 12.05
CA GLU A 247 -3.81 -20.78 12.24
C GLU A 247 -4.09 -20.47 13.71
N ILE A 248 -4.56 -21.45 14.49
CA ILE A 248 -4.74 -21.30 15.94
C ILE A 248 -3.39 -21.08 16.63
N LEU A 249 -2.38 -21.89 16.31
CA LEU A 249 -1.04 -21.79 16.90
C LEU A 249 -0.38 -20.46 16.55
N GLU A 250 -0.45 -20.01 15.30
CA GLU A 250 0.10 -18.70 14.88
C GLU A 250 -0.61 -17.53 15.58
N ARG A 251 -1.92 -17.60 15.82
CA ARG A 251 -2.66 -16.58 16.58
C ARG A 251 -2.30 -16.59 18.06
N LEU A 252 -2.17 -17.78 18.66
CA LEU A 252 -1.67 -17.93 20.03
C LEU A 252 -0.24 -17.41 20.18
N TRP A 253 0.57 -17.52 19.11
CA TRP A 253 1.94 -17.03 19.02
C TRP A 253 2.03 -15.50 18.88
N ALA A 254 1.16 -14.88 18.07
CA ALA A 254 1.19 -13.45 17.75
C ALA A 254 0.78 -12.52 18.92
N ASN A 255 0.27 -13.05 20.03
CA ASN A 255 -0.14 -12.26 21.19
C ASN A 255 1.08 -11.67 21.94
N ASN A 256 1.27 -10.35 21.81
CA ASN A 256 2.49 -9.63 22.20
C ASN A 256 2.77 -9.56 23.72
N GLU A 257 1.76 -9.67 24.59
CA GLU A 257 1.93 -9.40 26.03
C GLU A 257 2.47 -10.60 26.82
N THR A 258 2.00 -11.82 26.53
CA THR A 258 2.45 -13.07 27.16
C THR A 258 2.23 -14.23 26.19
N THR A 259 3.22 -15.11 26.04
CA THR A 259 3.04 -16.39 25.34
C THR A 259 1.93 -17.16 26.02
N SER A 260 0.93 -17.60 25.26
CA SER A 260 -0.22 -18.29 25.84
C SER A 260 0.21 -19.64 26.44
N ASP A 261 -0.11 -19.86 27.72
CA ASP A 261 0.08 -21.16 28.40
C ASP A 261 -0.60 -22.33 27.67
N ALA A 262 -1.59 -22.04 26.81
CA ALA A 262 -2.25 -23.03 25.99
C ALA A 262 -1.29 -23.78 25.05
N LEU A 263 -0.19 -23.13 24.60
CA LEU A 263 0.80 -23.73 23.69
C LEU A 263 1.48 -24.95 24.30
N LYS A 264 1.71 -24.96 25.62
CA LYS A 264 2.28 -26.10 26.36
C LYS A 264 1.51 -27.39 26.12
N TYR A 265 0.19 -27.32 25.98
CA TYR A 265 -0.65 -28.50 25.80
C TYR A 265 -0.52 -29.10 24.40
N PHE A 266 -0.01 -28.35 23.42
CA PHE A 266 0.25 -28.84 22.07
C PHE A 266 1.61 -29.54 21.93
N LEU A 267 2.50 -29.50 22.93
CA LEU A 267 3.80 -30.20 22.87
C LEU A 267 3.65 -31.72 22.64
N THR A 268 2.53 -32.32 23.04
CA THR A 268 2.23 -33.73 22.78
C THR A 268 2.06 -34.07 21.29
N LEU A 269 1.87 -33.07 20.42
CA LEU A 269 1.82 -33.28 18.97
C LEU A 269 3.19 -33.59 18.36
N ARG A 270 4.30 -33.27 19.05
CA ARG A 270 5.64 -33.32 18.46
C ARG A 270 5.94 -34.68 17.84
N ASP A 271 5.88 -35.74 18.63
CA ASP A 271 6.23 -37.09 18.17
C ASP A 271 5.30 -37.57 17.03
N SER A 272 4.00 -37.22 17.10
CA SER A 272 3.02 -37.58 16.08
C SER A 272 3.26 -36.83 14.77
N CYS A 273 3.49 -35.52 14.82
CA CYS A 273 3.85 -34.73 13.64
C CYS A 273 5.19 -35.17 13.06
N GLU A 274 6.19 -35.48 13.90
CA GLU A 274 7.48 -35.98 13.43
C GLU A 274 7.33 -37.31 12.68
N THR A 275 6.53 -38.24 13.21
CA THR A 275 6.23 -39.53 12.58
C THR A 275 5.53 -39.33 11.25
N LEU A 276 4.47 -38.51 11.21
CA LEU A 276 3.70 -38.27 9.98
C LEU A 276 4.50 -37.53 8.91
N THR A 277 5.40 -36.63 9.31
CA THR A 277 6.35 -36.01 8.40
C THR A 277 7.27 -37.07 7.78
N LEU A 278 7.80 -38.02 8.55
CA LEU A 278 8.68 -39.08 8.02
C LEU A 278 7.96 -40.00 7.01
N LEU A 279 6.66 -40.21 7.19
CA LEU A 279 5.84 -41.09 6.35
C LEU A 279 5.22 -40.36 5.14
N SER A 280 5.29 -39.03 5.09
CA SER A 280 4.71 -38.23 4.01
C SER A 280 5.64 -38.12 2.80
N ASN A 281 5.14 -38.51 1.63
CA ASN A 281 5.79 -38.28 0.34
C ASN A 281 5.35 -36.96 -0.32
N ASN A 282 4.29 -36.30 0.18
CA ASN A 282 3.83 -35.02 -0.35
C ASN A 282 4.56 -33.87 0.36
N GLY A 283 5.33 -33.09 -0.41
CA GLY A 283 6.11 -31.96 0.08
C GLY A 283 5.26 -30.88 0.76
N GLU A 284 4.05 -30.62 0.28
CA GLU A 284 3.17 -29.60 0.87
C GLU A 284 2.57 -30.07 2.21
N SER A 285 2.16 -31.35 2.30
CA SER A 285 1.72 -31.95 3.56
C SER A 285 2.84 -32.00 4.60
N SER A 286 4.06 -32.36 4.15
CA SER A 286 5.27 -32.35 4.98
C SER A 286 5.54 -30.95 5.54
N LEU A 287 5.44 -29.92 4.69
CA LEU A 287 5.61 -28.53 5.09
C LEU A 287 4.59 -28.10 6.15
N GLN A 288 3.30 -28.42 5.97
CA GLN A 288 2.26 -28.05 6.93
C GLN A 288 2.52 -28.65 8.32
N LEU A 289 2.93 -29.92 8.40
CA LEU A 289 3.31 -30.55 9.67
C LEU A 289 4.59 -29.94 10.25
N ASN A 290 5.58 -29.66 9.41
CA ASN A 290 6.82 -29.02 9.85
C ASN A 290 6.59 -27.58 10.33
N ARG A 291 5.57 -26.86 9.84
CA ARG A 291 5.17 -25.55 10.38
C ARG A 291 4.71 -25.66 11.83
N ILE A 292 3.88 -26.66 12.16
CA ILE A 292 3.47 -26.95 13.54
C ILE A 292 4.70 -27.24 14.40
N LEU A 293 5.57 -28.16 13.95
CA LEU A 293 6.80 -28.49 14.66
C LEU A 293 7.70 -27.27 14.88
N THR A 294 7.82 -26.39 13.89
CA THR A 294 8.62 -25.17 14.00
C THR A 294 8.08 -24.24 15.09
N ILE A 295 6.76 -24.00 15.16
CA ILE A 295 6.15 -23.20 16.23
C ILE A 295 6.44 -23.83 17.60
N LEU A 296 6.30 -25.15 17.72
CA LEU A 296 6.57 -25.87 18.97
C LEU A 296 8.06 -25.79 19.37
N CYS A 297 9.00 -25.92 18.44
CA CYS A 297 10.43 -25.74 18.70
C CYS A 297 10.76 -24.36 19.27
N PHE A 298 10.21 -23.29 18.67
CA PHE A 298 10.41 -21.95 19.18
C PHE A 298 9.70 -21.72 20.52
N TYR A 299 8.55 -22.36 20.76
CA TYR A 299 7.88 -22.32 22.07
C TYR A 299 8.75 -22.95 23.17
N GLU A 300 9.27 -24.16 22.92
CA GLU A 300 10.18 -24.84 23.85
C GLU A 300 11.43 -24.01 24.11
N MET A 301 11.94 -23.30 23.10
CA MET A 301 13.07 -22.38 23.27
C MET A 301 12.77 -21.29 24.31
N ILE A 302 11.55 -20.72 24.30
CA ILE A 302 11.14 -19.75 25.31
C ILE A 302 11.07 -20.39 26.69
N GLU A 303 10.47 -21.58 26.82
CA GLU A 303 10.38 -22.28 28.11
C GLU A 303 11.77 -22.69 28.65
N LEU A 304 12.66 -23.16 27.78
CA LEU A 304 14.02 -23.59 28.13
C LEU A 304 14.87 -22.43 28.65
N PHE A 305 14.65 -21.22 28.14
CA PHE A 305 15.44 -20.05 28.47
C PHE A 305 14.71 -19.02 29.33
N ASP A 306 13.56 -19.38 29.91
CA ASP A 306 12.82 -18.48 30.78
C ASP A 306 13.70 -18.03 31.97
N GLY A 307 13.80 -16.71 32.15
CA GLY A 307 14.68 -16.09 33.16
C GLY A 307 16.19 -16.15 32.88
N ILE A 308 16.63 -16.79 31.79
CA ILE A 308 18.05 -16.88 31.40
C ILE A 308 18.41 -15.67 30.53
N LYS A 309 19.52 -15.00 30.85
CA LYS A 309 19.98 -13.79 30.12
C LYS A 309 21.02 -14.08 29.05
N VAL A 310 21.87 -15.08 29.27
CA VAL A 310 23.03 -15.39 28.41
C VAL A 310 23.17 -16.90 28.28
N VAL A 311 23.43 -17.38 27.06
CA VAL A 311 23.60 -18.80 26.75
C VAL A 311 24.80 -19.00 25.83
N ASN A 312 25.54 -20.09 26.04
CA ASN A 312 26.75 -20.44 25.26
C ASN A 312 26.55 -21.61 24.28
N GLN A 313 25.34 -22.16 24.22
CA GLN A 313 24.92 -23.24 23.32
C GLN A 313 23.93 -22.71 22.30
N ASP A 314 23.97 -23.25 21.08
CA ASP A 314 23.11 -22.84 19.98
C ASP A 314 21.61 -23.12 20.28
N PRO A 315 20.77 -22.08 20.38
CA PRO A 315 19.33 -22.23 20.64
C PRO A 315 18.58 -23.02 19.55
N LEU A 316 18.97 -22.92 18.29
CA LEU A 316 18.35 -23.63 17.17
C LEU A 316 18.65 -25.13 17.21
N VAL A 317 19.85 -25.51 17.64
CA VAL A 317 20.22 -26.90 17.90
C VAL A 317 19.40 -27.46 19.07
N LEU A 318 19.32 -26.71 20.17
CA LEU A 318 18.62 -27.14 21.39
C LEU A 318 17.11 -27.29 21.19
N SER A 319 16.48 -26.37 20.46
CA SER A 319 15.06 -26.46 20.11
C SER A 319 14.73 -27.62 19.17
N GLY A 320 15.73 -28.13 18.45
CA GLY A 320 15.57 -29.19 17.45
C GLY A 320 15.13 -28.69 16.07
N PHE A 321 15.13 -27.37 15.83
CA PHE A 321 14.80 -26.80 14.51
C PHE A 321 15.71 -27.35 13.40
N PHE A 322 17.03 -27.43 13.64
CA PHE A 322 17.96 -28.00 12.66
C PHE A 322 17.69 -29.47 12.36
N LYS A 323 17.12 -30.25 13.29
CA LYS A 323 16.73 -31.64 13.00
C LYS A 323 15.57 -31.72 12.01
N ILE A 324 14.64 -30.76 12.07
CA ILE A 324 13.54 -30.66 11.09
C ILE A 324 14.12 -30.28 9.73
N PHE A 325 15.05 -29.33 9.71
CA PHE A 325 15.71 -28.86 8.50
C PHE A 325 16.54 -29.97 7.82
N GLU A 326 17.39 -30.67 8.57
CA GLU A 326 18.16 -31.84 8.10
C GLU A 326 17.26 -32.95 7.53
N ARG A 327 16.06 -33.13 8.10
CA ARG A 327 15.12 -34.15 7.64
C ARG A 327 14.55 -33.82 6.27
N GLU A 328 14.17 -32.57 6.03
CA GLU A 328 13.69 -32.14 4.70
C GLU A 328 14.81 -32.13 3.67
N MET A 329 16.04 -31.80 4.08
CA MET A 329 17.24 -31.94 3.25
C MET A 329 17.44 -33.39 2.80
N LYS A 330 17.39 -34.36 3.72
CA LYS A 330 17.53 -35.79 3.39
C LYS A 330 16.44 -36.33 2.47
N LYS A 331 15.27 -35.67 2.40
CA LYS A 331 14.19 -35.98 1.44
C LYS A 331 14.37 -35.30 0.07
N GLY A 332 15.31 -34.36 -0.05
CA GLY A 332 15.49 -33.53 -1.26
C GLY A 332 14.39 -32.47 -1.48
N ASN A 333 13.60 -32.14 -0.44
CA ASN A 333 12.51 -31.17 -0.55
C ASN A 333 12.98 -29.73 -0.30
N PHE A 334 13.79 -29.19 -1.22
CA PHE A 334 14.37 -27.86 -1.07
C PHE A 334 13.32 -26.73 -1.02
N ASP A 335 12.20 -26.86 -1.75
CA ASP A 335 11.09 -25.89 -1.65
C ASP A 335 10.50 -25.82 -0.25
N GLY A 336 10.34 -26.97 0.40
CA GLY A 336 9.92 -27.06 1.80
C GLY A 336 10.94 -26.39 2.73
N MET A 337 12.24 -26.62 2.51
CA MET A 337 13.32 -26.04 3.31
C MET A 337 13.33 -24.51 3.26
N TRP A 338 13.25 -23.90 2.07
CA TRP A 338 13.26 -22.44 1.93
C TRP A 338 12.03 -21.80 2.58
N LYS A 339 10.86 -22.43 2.44
CA LYS A 339 9.64 -22.01 3.14
C LYS A 339 9.77 -22.16 4.66
N LEU A 340 10.44 -23.20 5.16
CA LEU A 340 10.69 -23.38 6.60
C LEU A 340 11.60 -22.29 7.18
N LEU A 341 12.62 -21.84 6.45
CA LEU A 341 13.45 -20.71 6.89
C LEU A 341 12.65 -19.41 6.97
N TYR A 342 11.74 -19.15 6.03
CA TYR A 342 10.80 -18.02 6.13
C TYR A 342 9.95 -18.10 7.41
N TYR A 343 9.35 -19.26 7.71
CA TYR A 343 8.56 -19.42 8.94
C TYR A 343 9.44 -19.33 10.19
N GLY A 344 10.65 -19.89 10.15
CA GLY A 344 11.62 -19.77 11.24
C GLY A 344 11.97 -18.33 11.54
N GLN A 345 12.20 -17.50 10.52
CA GLN A 345 12.44 -16.07 10.66
C GLN A 345 11.23 -15.32 11.22
N LYS A 346 10.04 -15.61 10.68
CA LYS A 346 8.77 -15.04 11.19
C LYS A 346 8.62 -15.30 12.70
N TYR A 347 8.81 -16.54 13.14
CA TYR A 347 8.63 -16.89 14.55
C TYR A 347 9.78 -16.41 15.43
N CYS A 348 11.02 -16.43 14.93
CA CYS A 348 12.19 -15.88 15.61
C CYS A 348 12.01 -14.37 15.90
N HIS A 349 11.47 -13.61 14.95
CA HIS A 349 11.21 -12.18 15.13
C HIS A 349 10.32 -11.89 16.35
N HIS A 350 9.26 -12.70 16.54
CA HIS A 350 8.34 -12.55 17.69
C HIS A 350 8.98 -12.83 19.04
N ILE A 351 10.02 -13.68 19.10
CA ILE A 351 10.66 -14.08 20.36
C ILE A 351 11.98 -13.38 20.62
N SER A 352 12.49 -12.60 19.65
CA SER A 352 13.78 -11.91 19.73
C SER A 352 14.01 -11.12 21.03
N LYS A 353 12.94 -10.64 21.68
CA LYS A 353 13.01 -9.93 22.98
C LYS A 353 13.00 -10.84 24.21
N LYS A 354 12.54 -12.09 24.06
CA LYS A 354 12.36 -13.07 25.15
C LYS A 354 13.50 -14.08 25.24
N VAL A 355 14.23 -14.28 24.15
CA VAL A 355 15.35 -15.23 24.09
C VAL A 355 16.64 -14.55 24.62
N PRO A 356 17.49 -15.28 25.38
CA PRO A 356 18.77 -14.78 25.87
C PRO A 356 19.71 -14.35 24.75
N GLN A 357 20.68 -13.52 25.12
CA GLN A 357 21.82 -13.26 24.24
C GLN A 357 22.66 -14.54 24.10
N TYR A 358 22.78 -15.00 22.87
CA TYR A 358 23.56 -16.18 22.53
C TYR A 358 24.99 -15.77 22.20
N PHE A 359 25.96 -16.36 22.90
CA PHE A 359 27.39 -16.12 22.66
C PHE A 359 28.10 -17.41 22.25
N GLN A 360 28.93 -17.33 21.22
CA GLN A 360 29.84 -18.41 20.87
C GLN A 360 31.27 -17.85 20.73
N LYS A 361 32.22 -18.49 21.41
CA LYS A 361 33.65 -18.10 21.42
C LYS A 361 33.84 -16.59 21.71
N GLY A 362 33.00 -16.00 22.56
CA GLY A 362 33.07 -14.59 22.97
C GLY A 362 32.37 -13.58 22.05
N LYS A 363 31.76 -14.02 20.93
CA LYS A 363 30.95 -13.17 20.04
C LYS A 363 29.47 -13.40 20.27
N SER A 364 28.68 -12.33 20.27
CA SER A 364 27.21 -12.41 20.29
C SER A 364 26.73 -12.80 18.91
N ILE A 365 25.85 -13.80 18.82
CA ILE A 365 25.26 -14.29 17.59
C ILE A 365 23.74 -14.11 17.67
N GLY A 366 23.15 -13.47 16.67
CA GLY A 366 21.70 -13.36 16.52
C GLY A 366 21.12 -14.61 15.86
N ILE A 367 20.12 -15.23 16.48
CA ILE A 367 19.39 -16.38 15.89
C ILE A 367 18.79 -16.01 14.52
N GLY A 368 18.29 -14.78 14.37
CA GLY A 368 17.79 -14.27 13.10
C GLY A 368 18.89 -14.11 12.04
N ASP A 369 20.12 -13.83 12.45
CA ASP A 369 21.25 -13.70 11.53
C ASP A 369 21.67 -15.08 11.01
N GLU A 370 21.69 -16.11 11.88
CA GLU A 370 21.90 -17.52 11.51
C GLU A 370 20.91 -18.01 10.47
N LEU A 371 19.62 -17.78 10.70
CA LEU A 371 18.58 -18.16 9.75
C LEU A 371 18.70 -17.37 8.42
N THR A 372 19.20 -16.14 8.45
CA THR A 372 19.41 -15.33 7.24
C THR A 372 20.52 -15.92 6.38
N SER A 373 21.62 -16.37 7.01
CA SER A 373 22.75 -17.00 6.32
C SER A 373 22.33 -18.27 5.57
N PHE A 374 21.41 -19.08 6.12
CA PHE A 374 20.84 -20.20 5.36
C PHE A 374 19.91 -19.75 4.24
N GLN A 375 19.14 -18.70 4.46
CA GLN A 375 18.14 -18.25 3.50
C GLN A 375 18.76 -17.61 2.26
N ILE A 376 19.96 -17.02 2.39
CA ILE A 376 20.69 -16.41 1.27
C ILE A 376 21.50 -17.44 0.46
N GLU A 377 21.84 -18.60 1.04
CA GLU A 377 22.70 -19.61 0.40
C GLU A 377 22.24 -19.99 -1.02
N PRO A 378 20.95 -20.26 -1.31
CA PRO A 378 20.49 -20.62 -2.66
C PRO A 378 20.77 -19.56 -3.72
N VAL A 379 20.78 -18.30 -3.29
CA VAL A 379 21.05 -17.13 -4.12
C VAL A 379 22.56 -17.05 -4.36
N VAL A 380 23.38 -17.11 -3.29
CA VAL A 380 24.84 -17.01 -3.39
C VAL A 380 25.45 -18.11 -4.29
N VAL A 381 24.93 -19.34 -4.23
CA VAL A 381 25.45 -20.48 -4.99
C VAL A 381 24.79 -20.66 -6.36
N LEU A 382 23.89 -19.75 -6.74
CA LEU A 382 23.23 -19.78 -8.04
C LEU A 382 24.26 -19.80 -9.18
N GLY A 383 25.35 -19.03 -9.06
CA GLY A 383 26.44 -19.04 -10.02
C GLY A 383 27.09 -20.41 -10.17
N GLU A 384 27.35 -21.13 -9.07
CA GLU A 384 27.90 -22.50 -9.09
C GLU A 384 26.93 -23.49 -9.75
N LYS A 385 25.64 -23.32 -9.50
CA LYS A 385 24.60 -24.18 -10.07
C LYS A 385 24.37 -23.94 -11.57
N LEU A 386 24.51 -22.70 -12.01
CA LEU A 386 24.46 -22.30 -13.42
C LEU A 386 25.76 -22.67 -14.17
N SER A 387 26.87 -22.85 -13.45
CA SER A 387 28.21 -23.02 -14.04
C SER A 387 28.72 -24.44 -13.91
N VAL A 388 28.77 -25.18 -15.01
CA VAL A 388 29.47 -26.48 -15.07
C VAL A 388 31.02 -26.30 -15.00
N ILE A 389 31.55 -25.06 -15.11
CA ILE A 389 33.00 -24.75 -15.18
C ILE A 389 33.27 -23.38 -14.52
N PRO A 390 34.37 -23.19 -13.77
CA PRO A 390 34.75 -21.92 -13.15
C PRO A 390 34.83 -20.75 -14.14
N PHE A 391 34.42 -19.56 -13.70
CA PHE A 391 34.38 -18.34 -14.49
C PHE A 391 35.81 -17.80 -14.73
N PRO A 392 36.27 -17.65 -15.99
CA PRO A 392 37.59 -17.08 -16.29
C PRO A 392 37.62 -15.54 -16.31
N GLN A 393 36.56 -14.85 -15.85
CA GLN A 393 36.40 -13.40 -15.99
C GLN A 393 35.90 -12.69 -14.71
N VAL A 394 35.87 -13.37 -13.56
CA VAL A 394 35.63 -12.66 -12.30
C VAL A 394 36.91 -11.89 -11.99
N THR A 395 36.81 -10.58 -11.79
CA THR A 395 37.99 -9.80 -11.40
C THR A 395 38.45 -10.25 -10.01
N GLU A 396 39.75 -10.24 -9.72
CA GLU A 396 40.27 -10.60 -8.39
C GLU A 396 39.57 -9.81 -7.26
N CYS A 397 39.17 -8.56 -7.53
CA CYS A 397 38.39 -7.73 -6.61
C CYS A 397 37.00 -8.30 -6.30
N ASP A 398 36.30 -8.85 -7.29
CA ASP A 398 34.95 -9.41 -7.11
C ASP A 398 34.97 -10.69 -6.27
N GLU A 399 35.99 -11.53 -6.46
CA GLU A 399 36.21 -12.73 -5.62
C GLU A 399 36.49 -12.33 -4.18
N LEU A 400 37.36 -11.33 -3.96
CA LEU A 400 37.66 -10.81 -2.63
C LEU A 400 36.41 -10.23 -1.92
N LEU A 401 35.55 -9.51 -2.64
CA LEU A 401 34.31 -8.97 -2.08
C LEU A 401 33.28 -10.07 -1.76
N ARG A 402 33.21 -11.12 -2.59
CA ARG A 402 32.37 -12.29 -2.32
C ARG A 402 32.88 -13.08 -1.12
N ASP A 403 34.19 -13.29 -1.04
CA ASP A 403 34.84 -13.95 0.09
C ASP A 403 34.67 -13.15 1.39
N ALA A 404 34.70 -11.82 1.31
CA ALA A 404 34.40 -10.94 2.44
C ALA A 404 32.94 -11.10 2.90
N LEU A 405 31.97 -11.11 1.98
CA LEU A 405 30.56 -11.36 2.31
C LEU A 405 30.36 -12.74 2.96
N ILE A 406 30.95 -13.79 2.38
CA ILE A 406 30.88 -15.14 2.92
C ILE A 406 31.56 -15.19 4.30
N GLY A 407 32.71 -14.55 4.45
CA GLY A 407 33.43 -14.41 5.72
C GLY A 407 32.58 -13.72 6.79
N ASP A 408 31.88 -12.65 6.43
CA ASP A 408 30.97 -11.92 7.32
C ASP A 408 29.76 -12.77 7.73
N LEU A 409 29.15 -13.49 6.77
CA LEU A 409 28.06 -14.43 7.04
C LEU A 409 28.53 -15.55 7.99
N LEU A 410 29.66 -16.20 7.68
CA LEU A 410 30.25 -17.25 8.50
C LEU A 410 30.65 -16.76 9.89
N SER A 411 31.05 -15.49 10.02
CA SER A 411 31.39 -14.89 11.32
C SER A 411 30.17 -14.66 12.21
N SER A 412 28.98 -14.63 11.62
CA SER A 412 27.69 -14.36 12.28
C SER A 412 26.88 -15.61 12.61
N VAL A 413 27.47 -16.80 12.46
CA VAL A 413 26.75 -18.08 12.65
C VAL A 413 27.50 -19.09 13.49
N SER A 414 26.76 -20.06 14.05
CA SER A 414 27.35 -21.11 14.85
C SER A 414 28.16 -22.15 14.07
N GLU A 415 29.06 -22.84 14.76
CA GLU A 415 29.82 -23.97 14.17
C GLU A 415 28.91 -25.09 13.64
N SER A 416 27.80 -25.37 14.34
CA SER A 416 26.79 -26.33 13.88
C SER A 416 26.05 -25.83 12.64
N CYS A 417 25.72 -24.54 12.60
CA CYS A 417 25.14 -23.88 11.43
C CYS A 417 26.08 -23.95 10.22
N VAL A 418 27.38 -23.72 10.39
CA VAL A 418 28.38 -23.82 9.31
C VAL A 418 28.45 -25.25 8.75
N GLN A 419 28.52 -26.26 9.62
CA GLN A 419 28.58 -27.66 9.19
C GLN A 419 27.35 -28.05 8.36
N LEU A 420 26.16 -27.71 8.86
CA LEU A 420 24.91 -27.96 8.17
C LEU A 420 24.81 -27.16 6.86
N GLY A 421 25.29 -25.91 6.85
CA GLY A 421 25.36 -25.06 5.65
C GLY A 421 26.15 -25.69 4.51
N TYR A 422 27.35 -26.22 4.80
CA TYR A 422 28.15 -26.93 3.80
C TYR A 422 27.46 -28.19 3.27
N GLU A 423 26.80 -28.95 4.14
CA GLU A 423 26.07 -30.16 3.74
C GLU A 423 24.87 -29.84 2.83
N VAL A 424 24.15 -28.76 3.14
CA VAL A 424 23.05 -28.23 2.32
C VAL A 424 23.57 -27.76 0.97
N ARG A 425 24.65 -26.97 0.94
CA ARG A 425 25.26 -26.49 -0.31
C ARG A 425 25.67 -27.63 -1.23
N GLU A 426 26.36 -28.63 -0.69
CA GLU A 426 26.84 -29.78 -1.45
C GLU A 426 25.69 -30.53 -2.14
N GLN A 427 24.57 -30.72 -1.44
CA GLN A 427 23.39 -31.38 -2.00
C GLN A 427 22.61 -30.47 -2.95
N TYR A 428 22.48 -29.19 -2.62
CA TYR A 428 21.69 -28.22 -3.39
C TYR A 428 22.28 -27.92 -4.77
N VAL A 429 23.60 -27.76 -4.85
CA VAL A 429 24.30 -27.52 -6.13
C VAL A 429 24.12 -28.70 -7.10
N ARG A 430 23.99 -29.93 -6.58
CA ARG A 430 23.73 -31.14 -7.39
C ARG A 430 22.25 -31.33 -7.75
N ALA A 431 21.34 -30.61 -7.09
CA ALA A 431 19.91 -30.74 -7.32
C ALA A 431 19.50 -30.06 -8.64
N PRO A 432 18.40 -30.49 -9.29
CA PRO A 432 17.90 -29.79 -10.48
C PRO A 432 17.48 -28.35 -10.16
N MET A 433 17.44 -27.51 -11.19
CA MET A 433 16.86 -26.17 -11.11
C MET A 433 15.34 -26.26 -10.91
N GLY A 434 14.78 -25.39 -10.07
CA GLY A 434 13.35 -25.30 -9.78
C GLY A 434 13.01 -24.58 -8.47
N SER A 435 13.87 -24.69 -7.45
CA SER A 435 13.59 -24.17 -6.11
C SER A 435 14.15 -22.77 -5.83
N GLU A 436 14.94 -22.23 -6.76
CA GLU A 436 15.50 -20.87 -6.72
C GLU A 436 14.38 -19.83 -6.68
N LEU A 437 13.31 -20.05 -7.46
CA LEU A 437 12.11 -19.21 -7.45
C LEU A 437 11.45 -19.18 -6.07
N THR A 438 11.34 -20.34 -5.42
CA THR A 438 10.81 -20.43 -4.05
C THR A 438 11.72 -19.70 -3.07
N ALA A 439 13.04 -19.84 -3.19
CA ALA A 439 14.01 -19.15 -2.35
C ALA A 439 13.89 -17.62 -2.48
N LEU A 440 13.89 -17.08 -3.71
CA LEU A 440 13.74 -15.65 -3.98
C LEU A 440 12.40 -15.10 -3.44
N LYS A 441 11.28 -15.82 -3.68
CA LYS A 441 9.97 -15.46 -3.13
C LYS A 441 9.96 -15.47 -1.60
N CYS A 442 10.65 -16.42 -0.97
CA CYS A 442 10.79 -16.46 0.48
C CYS A 442 11.63 -15.28 0.99
N ILE A 443 12.70 -14.89 0.31
CA ILE A 443 13.52 -13.72 0.67
C ILE A 443 12.67 -12.44 0.67
N ILE A 444 11.86 -12.22 -0.37
CA ILE A 444 10.94 -11.08 -0.46
C ILE A 444 9.94 -11.10 0.71
N LYS A 445 9.39 -12.27 1.06
CA LYS A 445 8.45 -12.42 2.17
C LYS A 445 9.10 -12.26 3.56
N THR A 446 10.36 -12.66 3.73
CA THR A 446 11.09 -12.53 5.01
C THR A 446 11.54 -11.10 5.27
N LYS A 447 11.69 -10.28 4.24
CA LYS A 447 12.07 -8.86 4.27
C LYS A 447 11.66 -8.07 5.54
N PRO A 448 10.38 -8.04 5.98
CA PRO A 448 9.98 -7.28 7.18
C PRO A 448 10.69 -7.73 8.47
N TYR A 449 11.12 -8.99 8.55
CA TYR A 449 11.71 -9.58 9.76
C TYR A 449 13.23 -9.41 9.86
N TYR A 450 13.92 -9.08 8.76
CA TYR A 450 15.36 -8.87 8.77
C TYR A 450 15.77 -7.61 9.55
N SER A 451 16.90 -7.71 10.26
CA SER A 451 17.62 -6.55 10.79
C SER A 451 18.16 -5.67 9.65
N ARG A 452 18.51 -4.42 9.95
CA ARG A 452 19.08 -3.50 8.94
C ARG A 452 20.37 -4.06 8.33
N GLU A 453 21.23 -4.67 9.14
CA GLU A 453 22.47 -5.31 8.70
C GLU A 453 22.20 -6.54 7.81
N CYS A 454 21.28 -7.42 8.21
CA CYS A 454 20.88 -8.58 7.40
C CYS A 454 20.33 -8.16 6.05
N ARG A 455 19.54 -7.08 5.98
CA ARG A 455 19.01 -6.57 4.70
C ARG A 455 20.13 -6.18 3.74
N ALA A 456 21.18 -5.53 4.24
CA ALA A 456 22.33 -5.15 3.44
C ALA A 456 23.10 -6.38 2.91
N LYS A 457 23.32 -7.39 3.77
CA LYS A 457 23.95 -8.66 3.37
C LYS A 457 23.13 -9.42 2.34
N VAL A 458 21.81 -9.53 2.54
CA VAL A 458 20.87 -10.16 1.59
C VAL A 458 20.88 -9.42 0.25
N PHE A 459 20.84 -8.10 0.28
CA PHE A 459 20.90 -7.29 -0.92
C PHE A 459 22.23 -7.50 -1.68
N GLN A 460 23.37 -7.48 -0.97
CA GLN A 460 24.68 -7.75 -1.57
C GLN A 460 24.72 -9.13 -2.24
N GLY A 461 24.19 -10.17 -1.60
CA GLY A 461 24.11 -11.51 -2.18
C GLY A 461 23.26 -11.54 -3.45
N LEU A 462 22.11 -10.85 -3.46
CA LEU A 462 21.27 -10.73 -4.67
C LEU A 462 22.02 -10.06 -5.84
N ILE A 463 22.86 -9.07 -5.57
CA ILE A 463 23.67 -8.40 -6.61
C ILE A 463 24.72 -9.34 -7.19
N PHE A 464 25.41 -10.11 -6.35
CA PHE A 464 26.36 -11.12 -6.85
C PHE A 464 25.68 -12.19 -7.69
N SER A 465 24.51 -12.67 -7.27
CA SER A 465 23.73 -13.64 -8.05
C SER A 465 23.23 -13.08 -9.36
N PHE A 466 22.85 -11.80 -9.39
CA PHE A 466 22.45 -11.13 -10.62
C PHE A 466 23.62 -11.02 -11.60
N LYS A 467 24.81 -10.69 -11.11
CA LYS A 467 26.05 -10.66 -11.90
C LYS A 467 26.40 -12.04 -12.47
N ASP A 468 26.29 -13.09 -11.67
CA ASP A 468 26.52 -14.47 -12.11
C ASP A 468 25.51 -14.88 -13.20
N PHE A 469 24.24 -14.53 -13.01
CA PHE A 469 23.17 -14.81 -13.96
C PHE A 469 23.37 -14.07 -15.30
N ILE A 470 23.76 -12.79 -15.28
CA ILE A 470 24.09 -12.03 -16.50
C ILE A 470 25.25 -12.69 -17.24
N THR A 471 26.29 -13.11 -16.50
CA THR A 471 27.47 -13.76 -17.09
C THR A 471 27.11 -15.10 -17.72
N TYR A 472 26.25 -15.88 -17.06
CA TYR A 472 25.69 -17.12 -17.59
C TYR A 472 24.94 -16.90 -18.91
N ILE A 473 24.04 -15.91 -18.99
CA ILE A 473 23.26 -15.61 -20.20
C ILE A 473 24.15 -15.14 -21.35
N LYS A 474 25.20 -14.36 -21.06
CA LYS A 474 26.14 -13.88 -22.09
C LYS A 474 26.94 -15.02 -22.73
N ARG A 475 27.22 -16.09 -21.97
CA ARG A 475 28.07 -17.21 -22.40
C ARG A 475 27.33 -18.22 -23.28
N ASP A 476 26.12 -18.61 -22.91
CA ASP A 476 25.42 -19.70 -23.58
C ASP A 476 24.41 -19.17 -24.61
N VAL A 477 24.78 -19.26 -25.89
CA VAL A 477 23.97 -18.74 -27.01
C VAL A 477 22.74 -19.61 -27.28
N GLU A 478 22.75 -20.88 -26.87
CA GLU A 478 21.70 -21.85 -27.17
C GLU A 478 20.59 -21.90 -26.09
N LEU A 479 20.86 -21.41 -24.87
CA LEU A 479 19.91 -21.38 -23.74
C LEU A 479 19.14 -20.05 -23.58
N LYS A 480 19.22 -19.17 -24.59
CA LYS A 480 18.75 -17.77 -24.55
C LYS A 480 17.23 -17.58 -24.48
N ASP A 481 16.42 -18.62 -24.44
CA ASP A 481 14.96 -18.45 -24.39
C ASP A 481 14.23 -19.61 -23.68
N THR A 482 14.71 -19.99 -22.49
CA THR A 482 13.93 -20.87 -21.62
C THR A 482 12.97 -20.04 -20.78
N GLU A 483 11.70 -20.46 -20.69
CA GLU A 483 10.69 -19.88 -19.79
C GLU A 483 11.22 -19.81 -18.34
N HIS A 484 12.01 -20.79 -17.94
CA HIS A 484 12.65 -20.86 -16.64
C HIS A 484 13.62 -19.68 -16.37
N ASN A 485 14.47 -19.32 -17.33
CA ASN A 485 15.38 -18.18 -17.21
C ASN A 485 14.60 -16.85 -17.10
N GLN A 486 13.47 -16.72 -17.81
CA GLN A 486 12.61 -15.54 -17.67
C GLN A 486 12.00 -15.45 -16.26
N LEU A 487 11.53 -16.55 -15.69
CA LEU A 487 10.97 -16.59 -14.33
C LEU A 487 12.03 -16.26 -13.26
N ILE A 488 13.26 -16.78 -13.41
CA ILE A 488 14.36 -16.46 -12.48
C ILE A 488 14.72 -14.98 -12.58
N ALA A 489 14.85 -14.44 -13.79
CA ALA A 489 15.12 -13.02 -14.00
C ALA A 489 14.04 -12.15 -13.36
N GLU A 490 12.76 -12.48 -13.59
CA GLU A 490 11.62 -11.76 -13.01
C GLU A 490 11.68 -11.77 -11.48
N ALA A 491 11.83 -12.94 -10.86
CA ALA A 491 11.88 -13.08 -9.39
C ALA A 491 13.10 -12.37 -8.77
N MET A 492 14.25 -12.40 -9.45
CA MET A 492 15.48 -11.76 -8.98
C MET A 492 15.42 -10.24 -9.11
N LEU A 493 14.93 -9.71 -10.24
CA LEU A 493 14.71 -8.27 -10.40
C LEU A 493 13.62 -7.77 -9.45
N GLU A 494 12.56 -8.54 -9.21
CA GLU A 494 11.53 -8.21 -8.21
C GLU A 494 12.16 -8.12 -6.81
N ALA A 495 13.01 -9.08 -6.42
CA ALA A 495 13.71 -9.03 -5.14
C ALA A 495 14.60 -7.78 -5.03
N ILE A 496 15.43 -7.49 -6.04
CA ILE A 496 16.29 -6.30 -6.07
C ILE A 496 15.46 -5.01 -5.98
N PHE A 497 14.37 -4.93 -6.76
CA PHE A 497 13.48 -3.77 -6.78
C PHE A 497 12.82 -3.52 -5.41
N VAL A 498 12.29 -4.57 -4.78
CA VAL A 498 11.63 -4.45 -3.46
C VAL A 498 12.62 -3.98 -2.39
N PHE A 499 13.85 -4.48 -2.41
CA PHE A 499 14.87 -4.03 -1.47
C PHE A 499 15.30 -2.58 -1.73
N LEU A 500 15.45 -2.16 -3.00
CA LEU A 500 15.79 -0.78 -3.35
C LEU A 500 14.66 0.22 -3.06
N ASN A 501 13.41 -0.15 -3.31
CA ASN A 501 12.28 0.76 -3.14
C ASN A 501 11.96 0.98 -1.65
N ASP A 502 11.90 -0.10 -0.88
CA ASP A 502 11.38 -0.06 0.48
C ASP A 502 12.47 0.22 1.53
N PHE A 503 13.75 0.09 1.15
CA PHE A 503 14.87 0.46 2.01
C PHE A 503 15.63 1.64 1.46
N ASP A 504 15.93 2.57 2.36
CA ASP A 504 16.91 3.63 2.11
C ASP A 504 18.32 3.05 2.22
N LEU A 505 18.61 2.06 1.36
CA LEU A 505 19.92 1.43 1.23
C LEU A 505 20.88 2.50 0.70
N SER A 506 21.84 2.86 1.54
CA SER A 506 22.95 3.70 1.14
C SER A 506 24.14 2.86 0.67
N TRP A 507 24.99 3.43 -0.18
CA TRP A 507 26.26 2.81 -0.59
C TRP A 507 27.18 2.46 0.60
N ARG A 508 26.99 3.12 1.74
CA ARG A 508 27.72 2.82 2.99
C ARG A 508 27.37 1.47 3.58
N GLU A 509 26.18 0.97 3.27
CA GLU A 509 25.66 -0.27 3.85
C GLU A 509 25.85 -1.47 2.92
N SER A 510 25.79 -1.25 1.60
CA SER A 510 26.10 -2.27 0.61
C SER A 510 26.75 -1.64 -0.62
N LEU A 511 28.00 -2.04 -0.90
CA LEU A 511 28.72 -1.66 -2.10
C LEU A 511 27.99 -2.10 -3.37
N GLY A 512 27.25 -3.20 -3.32
CA GLY A 512 26.43 -3.70 -4.42
C GLY A 512 25.40 -2.71 -4.92
N SER A 513 24.99 -1.71 -4.10
CA SER A 513 24.11 -0.63 -4.54
C SER A 513 24.71 0.21 -5.69
N LEU A 514 26.04 0.34 -5.72
CA LEU A 514 26.81 1.05 -6.74
C LEU A 514 26.78 0.33 -8.10
N GLU A 515 26.89 -1.00 -8.04
CA GLU A 515 26.98 -1.84 -9.23
C GLU A 515 25.62 -2.04 -9.94
N VAL A 516 24.50 -1.87 -9.22
CA VAL A 516 23.16 -2.23 -9.75
C VAL A 516 22.86 -1.52 -11.07
N TYR A 517 23.23 -0.24 -11.18
CA TYR A 517 22.99 0.53 -12.39
C TYR A 517 23.70 -0.08 -13.60
N MET A 518 24.99 -0.37 -13.47
CA MET A 518 25.78 -0.96 -14.54
C MET A 518 25.38 -2.41 -14.84
N LEU A 519 25.08 -3.20 -13.82
CA LEU A 519 24.59 -4.57 -14.01
C LEU A 519 23.24 -4.60 -14.76
N ASN A 520 22.34 -3.68 -14.43
CA ASN A 520 21.05 -3.58 -15.10
C ASN A 520 21.20 -3.12 -16.57
N TYR A 521 22.12 -2.19 -16.84
CA TYR A 521 22.49 -1.87 -18.21
C TYR A 521 23.05 -3.10 -18.96
N GLN A 522 24.02 -3.81 -18.38
CA GLN A 522 24.60 -5.02 -18.95
C GLN A 522 23.56 -6.12 -19.20
N PHE A 523 22.54 -6.22 -18.34
CA PHE A 523 21.41 -7.12 -18.48
C PHE A 523 20.55 -6.79 -19.71
N PHE A 524 20.32 -5.51 -19.99
CA PHE A 524 19.64 -5.08 -21.22
C PHE A 524 20.49 -5.30 -22.48
N SER A 525 21.81 -5.23 -22.36
CA SER A 525 22.73 -5.52 -23.47
C SER A 525 22.86 -7.02 -23.77
N CYS A 526 22.26 -7.89 -22.96
CA CYS A 526 22.16 -9.32 -23.28
C CYS A 526 21.25 -9.51 -24.50
N SER A 527 21.70 -10.35 -25.45
CA SER A 527 20.96 -10.69 -26.69
C SER A 527 19.72 -11.59 -26.49
N MET A 528 19.11 -11.56 -25.30
CA MET A 528 17.93 -12.36 -24.93
C MET A 528 16.64 -11.55 -25.13
N ASN A 529 15.60 -12.20 -25.66
CA ASN A 529 14.29 -11.58 -25.84
C ASN A 529 13.49 -11.63 -24.53
N TRP A 530 13.77 -10.68 -23.65
CA TRP A 530 13.08 -10.57 -22.36
C TRP A 530 11.57 -10.31 -22.53
N ASN A 531 10.77 -10.98 -21.70
CA ASN A 531 9.35 -10.67 -21.61
C ASN A 531 9.15 -9.22 -21.12
N SER A 532 7.96 -8.67 -21.39
CA SER A 532 7.70 -7.27 -21.04
C SER A 532 7.75 -6.99 -19.54
N ASN A 533 7.41 -7.95 -18.68
CA ASN A 533 7.44 -7.79 -17.22
C ASN A 533 8.88 -7.62 -16.70
N VAL A 534 9.80 -8.46 -17.17
CA VAL A 534 11.23 -8.41 -16.85
C VAL A 534 11.83 -7.09 -17.30
N VAL A 535 11.52 -6.64 -18.53
CA VAL A 535 11.98 -5.34 -19.03
C VAL A 535 11.44 -4.18 -18.19
N ILE A 536 10.16 -4.22 -17.79
CA ILE A 536 9.55 -3.21 -16.93
C ILE A 536 10.23 -3.17 -15.55
N LEU A 537 10.51 -4.33 -14.95
CA LEU A 537 11.23 -4.40 -13.67
C LEU A 537 12.65 -3.84 -13.77
N GLY A 538 13.39 -4.19 -14.83
CA GLY A 538 14.71 -3.62 -15.10
C GLY A 538 14.65 -2.08 -15.22
N LEU A 539 13.70 -1.54 -15.99
CA LEU A 539 13.54 -0.09 -16.15
C LEU A 539 13.12 0.59 -14.84
N LYS A 540 12.31 -0.07 -14.00
CA LYS A 540 11.94 0.43 -12.66
C LYS A 540 13.14 0.48 -11.72
N ILE A 541 13.99 -0.54 -11.73
CA ILE A 541 15.25 -0.55 -10.96
C ILE A 541 16.13 0.60 -11.43
N LEU A 542 16.29 0.77 -12.74
CA LEU A 542 17.08 1.86 -13.33
C LEU A 542 16.53 3.24 -12.90
N ASN A 543 15.21 3.40 -12.87
CA ASN A 543 14.58 4.62 -12.41
C ASN A 543 14.91 4.93 -10.94
N ILE A 544 14.84 3.92 -10.06
CA ILE A 544 15.14 4.09 -8.63
C ILE A 544 16.63 4.36 -8.40
N THR A 545 17.53 3.66 -9.09
CA THR A 545 18.97 3.88 -8.93
C THR A 545 19.38 5.27 -9.38
N THR A 546 18.81 5.79 -10.47
CA THR A 546 18.98 7.18 -10.90
C THR A 546 18.35 8.17 -9.91
N LEU A 547 17.14 7.90 -9.41
CA LEU A 547 16.47 8.78 -8.44
C LEU A 547 17.24 8.92 -7.13
N LYS A 548 17.81 7.81 -6.63
CA LYS A 548 18.54 7.73 -5.35
C LYS A 548 20.04 8.06 -5.45
N ASN A 549 20.51 8.46 -6.63
CA ASN A 549 21.91 8.76 -6.88
C ASN A 549 22.87 7.60 -6.54
N LEU A 550 22.53 6.37 -6.92
CA LEU A 550 23.25 5.16 -6.53
C LEU A 550 24.38 4.74 -7.48
N THR A 551 24.86 5.61 -8.37
CA THR A 551 26.00 5.29 -9.25
C THR A 551 27.28 5.92 -8.72
N ASP A 552 28.43 5.29 -8.99
CA ASP A 552 29.75 5.84 -8.64
C ASP A 552 29.93 7.26 -9.19
N ASN A 553 29.52 7.47 -10.44
CA ASN A 553 29.60 8.76 -11.12
C ASN A 553 28.73 9.82 -10.43
N MET A 554 27.55 9.47 -9.92
CA MET A 554 26.69 10.39 -9.18
C MET A 554 27.21 10.66 -7.77
N ILE A 555 27.73 9.65 -7.09
CA ILE A 555 28.21 9.79 -5.71
C ILE A 555 29.50 10.60 -5.67
N LEU A 556 30.38 10.37 -6.64
CA LEU A 556 31.66 11.06 -6.76
C LEU A 556 31.56 12.35 -7.57
N LEU A 557 30.41 12.61 -8.22
CA LEU A 557 30.20 13.72 -9.15
C LEU A 557 31.27 13.74 -10.27
N VAL A 558 31.54 12.56 -10.84
CA VAL A 558 32.57 12.37 -11.88
C VAL A 558 31.91 11.98 -13.20
N ASP A 559 32.30 12.68 -14.27
CA ASP A 559 31.81 12.44 -15.64
C ASP A 559 32.73 11.44 -16.36
N TYR A 560 32.46 10.14 -16.25
CA TYR A 560 33.04 9.16 -17.17
C TYR A 560 32.16 9.05 -18.43
N SER A 561 32.74 9.33 -19.60
CA SER A 561 32.02 9.79 -20.80
C SER A 561 31.28 8.72 -21.63
N ASN A 562 31.50 7.42 -21.42
CA ASN A 562 31.01 6.41 -22.38
C ASN A 562 29.73 5.67 -21.95
N GLU A 563 29.42 5.62 -20.65
CA GLU A 563 28.28 4.84 -20.13
C GLU A 563 26.92 5.50 -20.43
N HIS A 564 26.93 6.83 -20.57
CA HIS A 564 25.73 7.62 -20.85
C HIS A 564 25.25 7.45 -22.29
N ASP A 565 26.16 7.29 -23.25
CA ASP A 565 25.84 7.14 -24.67
C ASP A 565 25.08 5.84 -24.97
N GLU A 566 25.56 4.72 -24.44
CA GLU A 566 24.91 3.43 -24.66
C GLU A 566 23.55 3.35 -23.95
N MET A 567 23.42 4.02 -22.78
CA MET A 567 22.15 4.17 -22.10
C MET A 567 21.13 4.96 -22.92
N GLY A 568 21.55 6.06 -23.55
CA GLY A 568 20.70 6.86 -24.41
C GLY A 568 20.11 6.05 -25.57
N ILE A 569 20.93 5.21 -26.22
CA ILE A 569 20.50 4.29 -27.28
C ILE A 569 19.48 3.28 -26.73
N MET A 570 19.78 2.65 -25.58
CA MET A 570 18.89 1.66 -24.96
C MET A 570 17.53 2.26 -24.61
N LEU A 571 17.49 3.45 -23.99
CA LEU A 571 16.23 4.12 -23.64
C LEU A 571 15.42 4.51 -24.87
N MET A 572 16.07 4.95 -25.94
CA MET A 572 15.42 5.27 -27.21
C MET A 572 14.75 4.01 -27.82
N ASP A 573 15.46 2.88 -27.85
CA ASP A 573 14.91 1.58 -28.29
C ASP A 573 13.68 1.18 -27.45
N LYS A 574 13.76 1.26 -26.12
CA LYS A 574 12.64 0.92 -25.24
C LYS A 574 11.44 1.86 -25.40
N CYS A 575 11.66 3.14 -25.69
CA CYS A 575 10.60 4.08 -26.02
C CYS A 575 9.91 3.79 -27.37
N ALA A 576 10.52 2.99 -28.24
CA ALA A 576 9.94 2.52 -29.50
C ALA A 576 9.23 1.16 -29.37
N SER A 577 9.22 0.53 -28.20
CA SER A 577 8.60 -0.79 -27.97
C SER A 577 7.10 -0.81 -28.28
N SER A 578 6.61 -1.94 -28.80
CA SER A 578 5.17 -2.18 -28.99
C SER A 578 4.40 -2.24 -27.66
N ASN A 579 5.06 -2.65 -26.57
CA ASN A 579 4.44 -2.79 -25.25
C ASN A 579 4.31 -1.42 -24.55
N VAL A 580 3.08 -1.05 -24.18
CA VAL A 580 2.76 0.21 -23.50
C VAL A 580 3.46 0.34 -22.14
N GLY A 581 3.53 -0.75 -21.36
CA GLY A 581 4.18 -0.77 -20.06
C GLY A 581 5.68 -0.51 -20.14
N VAL A 582 6.36 -1.08 -21.15
CA VAL A 582 7.79 -0.85 -21.41
C VAL A 582 8.04 0.61 -21.80
N ARG A 583 7.26 1.15 -22.75
CA ARG A 583 7.37 2.56 -23.15
C ARG A 583 7.14 3.51 -21.97
N LYS A 584 6.13 3.23 -21.14
CA LYS A 584 5.82 4.04 -19.95
C LYS A 584 6.97 4.02 -18.93
N ALA A 585 7.54 2.84 -18.64
CA ALA A 585 8.66 2.72 -17.73
C ALA A 585 9.92 3.42 -18.25
N ALA A 586 10.21 3.31 -19.55
CA ALA A 586 11.33 4.01 -20.18
C ALA A 586 11.16 5.53 -20.10
N MET A 587 9.98 6.06 -20.41
CA MET A 587 9.69 7.50 -20.29
C MET A 587 9.79 8.00 -18.84
N ALA A 588 9.45 7.18 -17.85
CA ALA A 588 9.63 7.53 -16.44
C ALA A 588 11.11 7.69 -16.07
N VAL A 589 11.98 6.79 -16.54
CA VAL A 589 13.44 6.92 -16.38
C VAL A 589 13.94 8.23 -16.99
N ILE A 590 13.50 8.56 -18.21
CA ILE A 590 13.87 9.81 -18.89
C ILE A 590 13.44 11.03 -18.10
N CYS A 591 12.23 11.02 -17.54
CA CYS A 591 11.73 12.10 -16.68
C CYS A 591 12.62 12.30 -15.45
N THR A 592 12.98 11.20 -14.76
CA THR A 592 13.88 11.24 -13.61
C THR A 592 15.27 11.76 -14.01
N ILE A 593 15.80 11.38 -15.18
CA ILE A 593 17.05 11.92 -15.70
C ILE A 593 16.95 13.44 -15.88
N CYS A 594 15.84 13.95 -16.46
CA CYS A 594 15.64 15.40 -16.63
C CYS A 594 15.61 16.14 -15.29
N GLN A 595 14.93 15.57 -14.28
CA GLN A 595 14.90 16.11 -12.92
C GLN A 595 16.30 16.15 -12.30
N LYS A 596 17.10 15.09 -12.50
CA LYS A 596 18.46 15.02 -11.96
C LYS A 596 19.41 16.04 -12.59
N ILE A 597 19.26 16.32 -13.87
CA ILE A 597 20.03 17.41 -14.52
C ILE A 597 19.71 18.75 -13.83
N ASN A 598 18.44 19.04 -13.55
CA ASN A 598 18.03 20.26 -12.83
C ASN A 598 18.51 20.31 -11.37
N GLU A 599 18.71 19.16 -10.73
CA GLU A 599 19.33 19.05 -9.39
C GLU A 599 20.87 19.25 -9.41
N GLY A 600 21.48 19.35 -10.60
CA GLY A 600 22.92 19.62 -10.78
C GLY A 600 23.75 18.45 -11.34
N PHE A 601 23.13 17.35 -11.78
CA PHE A 601 23.82 16.21 -12.38
C PHE A 601 23.99 16.38 -13.89
N GLU A 602 24.99 17.16 -14.28
CA GLU A 602 25.24 17.58 -15.65
C GLU A 602 25.66 16.43 -16.60
N SER A 603 26.24 15.35 -16.07
CA SER A 603 26.67 14.16 -16.85
C SER A 603 25.58 13.61 -17.77
N TYR A 604 24.33 13.67 -17.30
CA TYR A 604 23.18 13.17 -18.04
C TYR A 604 22.74 14.02 -19.22
N LYS A 605 23.21 15.25 -19.31
CA LYS A 605 22.83 16.18 -20.36
C LYS A 605 23.23 15.69 -21.75
N GLN A 606 24.34 14.96 -21.84
CA GLN A 606 24.77 14.33 -23.09
C GLN A 606 23.71 13.38 -23.67
N ILE A 607 22.96 12.68 -22.80
CA ILE A 607 21.86 11.80 -23.22
C ILE A 607 20.75 12.59 -23.92
N LEU A 608 20.38 13.75 -23.37
CA LEU A 608 19.36 14.63 -23.97
C LEU A 608 19.85 15.28 -25.27
N LEU A 609 21.13 15.66 -25.33
CA LEU A 609 21.70 16.31 -26.51
C LEU A 609 21.85 15.37 -27.70
N HIS A 610 22.26 14.11 -27.48
CA HIS A 610 22.61 13.18 -28.55
C HIS A 610 21.51 12.18 -28.91
N TYR A 611 20.66 11.79 -27.96
CA TYR A 611 19.71 10.68 -28.16
C TYR A 611 18.26 11.12 -27.92
N LEU A 612 17.98 11.78 -26.79
CA LEU A 612 16.62 12.09 -26.36
C LEU A 612 16.34 13.59 -26.45
N THR A 613 16.51 14.15 -27.66
CA THR A 613 16.31 15.57 -27.89
C THR A 613 14.88 16.02 -27.57
N PRO A 614 14.66 17.30 -27.23
CA PRO A 614 13.32 17.81 -26.95
C PRO A 614 12.32 17.56 -28.09
N GLU A 615 12.80 17.52 -29.34
CA GLU A 615 11.99 17.18 -30.51
C GLU A 615 11.51 15.73 -30.51
N VAL A 616 12.38 14.78 -30.15
CA VAL A 616 12.01 13.35 -30.02
C VAL A 616 10.96 13.18 -28.93
N ILE A 617 11.15 13.84 -27.78
CA ILE A 617 10.21 13.81 -26.66
C ILE A 617 8.86 14.43 -27.06
N LEU A 618 8.88 15.58 -27.75
CA LEU A 618 7.67 16.22 -28.27
C LEU A 618 6.92 15.32 -29.26
N THR A 619 7.65 14.63 -30.14
CA THR A 619 7.07 13.69 -31.09
C THR A 619 6.33 12.57 -30.35
N LYS A 620 6.87 12.08 -29.23
CA LYS A 620 6.18 11.10 -28.37
C LYS A 620 4.97 11.70 -27.65
N ALA A 621 5.06 12.94 -27.18
CA ALA A 621 3.93 13.65 -26.57
C ALA A 621 2.74 13.83 -27.54
N ILE A 622 3.00 14.00 -28.83
CA ILE A 622 1.97 14.19 -29.86
C ILE A 622 1.43 12.85 -30.38
N ASN A 623 2.31 11.87 -30.66
CA ASN A 623 1.96 10.70 -31.47
C ASN A 623 1.72 9.39 -30.70
N ASP A 624 2.07 9.28 -29.40
CA ASP A 624 1.87 8.02 -28.69
C ASP A 624 0.37 7.72 -28.49
N SER A 625 -0.04 6.46 -28.61
CA SER A 625 -1.45 6.08 -28.45
C SER A 625 -1.92 6.12 -26.99
N ASN A 626 -1.01 6.10 -26.01
CA ASN A 626 -1.35 6.06 -24.59
C ASN A 626 -1.25 7.44 -23.92
N HIS A 627 -2.33 7.85 -23.25
CA HIS A 627 -2.41 9.17 -22.63
C HIS A 627 -1.40 9.37 -21.48
N SER A 628 -1.15 8.34 -20.67
CA SER A 628 -0.18 8.44 -19.57
C SER A 628 1.24 8.64 -20.09
N ILE A 629 1.61 8.02 -21.21
CA ILE A 629 2.93 8.20 -21.83
C ILE A 629 3.08 9.63 -22.35
N ARG A 630 2.05 10.15 -23.02
CA ARG A 630 2.01 11.54 -23.49
C ARG A 630 2.15 12.53 -22.34
N ALA A 631 1.47 12.29 -21.22
CA ALA A 631 1.59 13.12 -20.02
C ALA A 631 3.00 13.09 -19.41
N ILE A 632 3.65 11.92 -19.35
CA ILE A 632 5.04 11.81 -18.89
C ILE A 632 5.98 12.55 -19.85
N ALA A 633 5.81 12.40 -21.17
CA ALA A 633 6.62 13.11 -22.16
C ALA A 633 6.51 14.63 -22.04
N LEU A 634 5.31 15.15 -21.81
CA LEU A 634 5.10 16.56 -21.53
C LEU A 634 5.74 16.99 -20.20
N SER A 635 5.72 16.12 -19.19
CA SER A 635 6.41 16.37 -17.91
C SER A 635 7.93 16.41 -18.10
N CYS A 636 8.52 15.57 -18.94
CA CYS A 636 9.93 15.69 -19.31
C CYS A 636 10.23 17.06 -19.93
N LEU A 637 9.37 17.55 -20.83
CA LEU A 637 9.53 18.88 -21.42
C LEU A 637 9.44 20.00 -20.38
N GLN A 638 8.62 19.85 -19.33
CA GLN A 638 8.56 20.80 -18.20
C GLN A 638 9.90 20.91 -17.47
N GLU A 639 10.59 19.79 -17.29
CA GLU A 639 11.91 19.76 -16.67
C GLU A 639 12.98 20.35 -17.60
N ILE A 640 12.93 20.05 -18.90
CA ILE A 640 13.91 20.54 -19.88
C ILE A 640 13.85 22.07 -20.04
N ILE A 641 12.68 22.71 -19.87
CA ILE A 641 12.54 24.18 -19.94
C ILE A 641 13.43 24.91 -18.92
N MET A 642 13.80 24.26 -17.82
CA MET A 642 14.67 24.86 -16.80
C MET A 642 16.14 24.90 -17.22
N MET A 643 16.51 24.24 -18.32
CA MET A 643 17.88 24.14 -18.84
C MET A 643 18.14 25.23 -19.90
N GLU A 644 19.19 26.03 -19.74
CA GLU A 644 19.49 27.20 -20.59
C GLU A 644 19.74 26.83 -22.07
N GLU A 645 20.28 25.65 -22.35
CA GLU A 645 20.67 25.21 -23.70
C GLU A 645 19.48 24.98 -24.62
N PHE A 646 18.32 24.68 -24.05
CA PHE A 646 17.10 24.36 -24.80
C PHE A 646 16.12 25.54 -24.86
N GLU A 647 16.41 26.66 -24.17
CA GLU A 647 15.53 27.84 -24.10
C GLU A 647 15.14 28.35 -25.50
N GLY A 648 16.09 28.41 -26.43
CA GLY A 648 15.84 28.89 -27.79
C GLY A 648 14.89 28.01 -28.61
N TYR A 649 14.98 26.67 -28.48
CA TYR A 649 14.07 25.76 -29.17
C TYR A 649 12.67 25.76 -28.54
N LEU A 650 12.61 25.74 -27.21
CA LEU A 650 11.36 25.65 -26.45
C LEU A 650 10.55 26.94 -26.50
N SER A 651 11.23 28.08 -26.66
CA SER A 651 10.59 29.40 -26.89
C SER A 651 10.20 29.63 -28.35
N SER A 652 10.48 28.69 -29.26
CA SER A 652 10.14 28.85 -30.66
C SER A 652 8.62 28.82 -30.89
N THR A 653 8.14 29.67 -31.79
CA THR A 653 6.72 29.76 -32.15
C THR A 653 6.14 28.42 -32.62
N ILE A 654 6.95 27.62 -33.33
CA ILE A 654 6.56 26.30 -33.84
C ILE A 654 6.32 25.31 -32.67
N PHE A 655 7.16 25.35 -31.64
CA PHE A 655 7.02 24.49 -30.47
C PHE A 655 5.76 24.86 -29.69
N ILE A 656 5.56 26.15 -29.40
CA ILE A 656 4.39 26.66 -28.69
C ILE A 656 3.10 26.30 -29.44
N ASP A 657 3.07 26.49 -30.76
CA ASP A 657 1.90 26.16 -31.58
C ASP A 657 1.52 24.68 -31.50
N LYS A 658 2.51 23.77 -31.47
CA LYS A 658 2.26 22.33 -31.29
C LYS A 658 1.64 22.02 -29.92
N ILE A 659 2.08 22.68 -28.85
CA ILE A 659 1.50 22.49 -27.51
C ILE A 659 0.09 23.10 -27.42
N LEU A 660 -0.13 24.27 -28.01
CA LEU A 660 -1.47 24.87 -28.08
C LEU A 660 -2.45 23.98 -28.87
N ASP A 661 -1.97 23.32 -29.92
CA ASP A 661 -2.74 22.33 -30.67
C ASP A 661 -3.13 21.12 -29.82
N ILE A 662 -2.24 20.65 -28.92
CA ILE A 662 -2.58 19.59 -27.94
C ILE A 662 -3.71 20.08 -27.04
N ILE A 663 -3.60 21.28 -26.46
CA ILE A 663 -4.63 21.86 -25.58
C ILE A 663 -5.96 22.07 -26.32
N ALA A 664 -5.92 22.34 -27.62
CA ALA A 664 -7.12 22.54 -28.43
C ALA A 664 -7.85 21.24 -28.79
N LYS A 665 -7.13 20.14 -28.99
CA LYS A 665 -7.67 18.87 -29.53
C LYS A 665 -7.86 17.77 -28.48
N GLU A 666 -7.19 17.87 -27.32
CA GLU A 666 -7.16 16.82 -26.32
C GLU A 666 -8.36 16.85 -25.36
N PHE A 667 -8.80 15.67 -24.91
CA PHE A 667 -9.88 15.53 -23.92
C PHE A 667 -9.39 14.91 -22.61
N ASP A 668 -8.19 14.32 -22.59
CA ASP A 668 -7.61 13.76 -21.38
C ASP A 668 -7.14 14.85 -20.40
N GLN A 669 -7.71 14.83 -19.21
CA GLN A 669 -7.48 15.83 -18.17
C GLN A 669 -6.03 15.86 -17.68
N MET A 670 -5.35 14.71 -17.66
CA MET A 670 -3.95 14.63 -17.22
C MET A 670 -3.04 15.32 -18.23
N ILE A 671 -3.27 15.08 -19.52
CA ILE A 671 -2.50 15.74 -20.60
C ILE A 671 -2.75 17.24 -20.57
N LEU A 672 -4.02 17.67 -20.49
CA LEU A 672 -4.38 19.09 -20.45
C LEU A 672 -3.70 19.81 -19.28
N LYS A 673 -3.75 19.24 -18.07
CA LYS A 673 -3.09 19.80 -16.88
C LYS A 673 -1.59 20.02 -17.11
N VAL A 674 -0.90 19.00 -17.63
CA VAL A 674 0.55 19.06 -17.86
C VAL A 674 0.88 20.02 -19.02
N SER A 675 0.08 20.06 -20.08
CA SER A 675 0.27 21.01 -21.19
C SER A 675 0.06 22.47 -20.76
N VAL A 676 -0.96 22.76 -19.96
CA VAL A 676 -1.23 24.10 -19.44
C VAL A 676 -0.08 24.57 -18.55
N LYS A 677 0.37 23.71 -17.64
CA LYS A 677 1.53 24.00 -16.78
C LYS A 677 2.81 24.21 -17.61
N LEU A 678 3.01 23.45 -18.69
CA LEU A 678 4.15 23.61 -19.59
C LEU A 678 4.18 25.01 -20.22
N ILE A 679 3.06 25.46 -20.80
CA ILE A 679 2.96 26.81 -21.38
C ILE A 679 3.21 27.89 -20.34
N ARG A 680 2.71 27.72 -19.10
CA ARG A 680 3.00 28.64 -18.01
C ARG A 680 4.50 28.75 -17.76
N GLN A 681 5.21 27.63 -17.64
CA GLN A 681 6.65 27.61 -17.40
C GLN A 681 7.45 28.23 -18.57
N ILE A 682 7.04 28.01 -19.82
CA ILE A 682 7.66 28.67 -20.98
C ILE A 682 7.54 30.20 -20.84
N CYS A 683 6.35 30.69 -20.48
CA CYS A 683 6.11 32.13 -20.32
C CYS A 683 6.83 32.73 -19.11
N GLU A 684 7.00 31.95 -18.03
CA GLU A 684 7.77 32.33 -16.84
C GLU A 684 9.27 32.44 -17.12
N ASN A 685 9.82 31.55 -17.96
CA ASN A 685 11.25 31.52 -18.29
C ASN A 685 11.64 32.49 -19.42
N ASP A 686 10.70 33.02 -20.22
CA ASP A 686 10.98 34.02 -21.27
C ASP A 686 11.37 35.39 -20.66
N LYS A 687 12.65 35.54 -20.35
CA LYS A 687 13.23 36.77 -19.79
C LYS A 687 13.33 37.92 -20.80
N ASN A 688 13.31 37.60 -22.10
CA ASN A 688 13.64 38.53 -23.18
C ASN A 688 12.43 39.03 -23.98
N GLU A 689 11.21 38.66 -23.58
CA GLU A 689 9.95 38.99 -24.29
C GLU A 689 10.00 38.57 -25.77
N THR A 690 10.56 37.40 -26.02
CA THR A 690 10.83 36.89 -27.37
C THR A 690 9.66 36.13 -27.99
N ILE A 691 8.59 35.88 -27.21
CA ILE A 691 7.42 35.15 -27.68
C ILE A 691 6.53 36.06 -28.55
N ASP A 692 6.67 35.94 -29.86
CA ASP A 692 5.88 36.71 -30.86
C ASP A 692 4.35 36.44 -30.80
N ASN A 693 3.91 35.33 -30.18
CA ASN A 693 2.51 34.83 -30.23
C ASN A 693 1.75 34.84 -28.87
N LEU A 694 2.09 35.76 -27.95
CA LEU A 694 1.44 35.85 -26.63
C LEU A 694 -0.11 35.96 -26.69
N LEU A 695 -0.66 36.67 -27.68
CA LEU A 695 -2.11 36.82 -27.84
C LEU A 695 -2.82 35.48 -28.09
N LYS A 696 -2.19 34.57 -28.84
CA LYS A 696 -2.73 33.23 -29.11
C LYS A 696 -2.76 32.39 -27.83
N ILE A 697 -1.71 32.51 -27.01
CA ILE A 697 -1.62 31.86 -25.69
C ILE A 697 -2.72 32.37 -24.76
N TYR A 698 -2.89 33.69 -24.64
CA TYR A 698 -3.93 34.30 -23.81
C TYR A 698 -5.34 33.86 -24.21
N LYS A 699 -5.61 33.74 -25.51
CA LYS A 699 -6.89 33.23 -26.02
C LYS A 699 -7.15 31.77 -25.62
N VAL A 700 -6.14 30.91 -25.70
CA VAL A 700 -6.30 29.50 -25.30
C VAL A 700 -6.44 29.37 -23.79
N MET A 701 -5.63 30.11 -23.01
CA MET A 701 -5.65 30.06 -21.54
C MET A 701 -6.92 30.66 -20.93
N SER A 702 -7.50 31.71 -21.53
CA SER A 702 -8.80 32.24 -21.10
C SER A 702 -9.91 31.22 -21.33
N ARG A 703 -9.92 30.56 -22.50
CA ARG A 703 -10.88 29.48 -22.79
C ARG A 703 -10.76 28.34 -21.77
N VAL A 704 -9.55 27.88 -21.46
CA VAL A 704 -9.33 26.80 -20.48
C VAL A 704 -9.75 27.21 -19.08
N ALA A 705 -9.42 28.42 -18.63
CA ALA A 705 -9.80 28.90 -17.30
C ALA A 705 -11.32 29.01 -17.10
N ILE A 706 -12.07 29.37 -18.16
CA ILE A 706 -13.52 29.62 -18.07
C ILE A 706 -14.36 28.37 -18.40
N GLN A 707 -13.98 27.60 -19.42
CA GLN A 707 -14.86 26.57 -20.02
C GLN A 707 -14.48 25.13 -19.65
N GLU A 708 -13.29 24.88 -19.10
CA GLU A 708 -12.85 23.53 -18.76
C GLU A 708 -13.66 22.98 -17.58
N ARG A 709 -13.93 21.67 -17.50
CA ARG A 709 -14.74 21.11 -16.39
C ARG A 709 -13.92 20.57 -15.24
N ASN A 710 -12.67 20.23 -15.50
CA ASN A 710 -11.80 19.67 -14.49
C ASN A 710 -11.17 20.79 -13.64
N ALA A 711 -11.36 20.70 -12.32
CA ALA A 711 -10.87 21.69 -11.35
C ALA A 711 -9.34 21.87 -11.40
N ASP A 712 -8.57 20.78 -11.49
CA ASP A 712 -7.10 20.84 -11.53
C ASP A 712 -6.58 21.57 -12.78
N VAL A 713 -7.22 21.36 -13.93
CA VAL A 713 -6.82 22.01 -15.19
C VAL A 713 -7.17 23.50 -15.15
N GLN A 714 -8.38 23.83 -14.69
CA GLN A 714 -8.79 25.22 -14.48
C GLN A 714 -7.87 25.95 -13.50
N GLU A 715 -7.51 25.32 -12.37
CA GLU A 715 -6.63 25.90 -11.37
C GLU A 715 -5.24 26.22 -11.96
N GLU A 716 -4.65 25.31 -12.74
CA GLU A 716 -3.36 25.57 -13.39
C GLU A 716 -3.45 26.71 -14.42
N ALA A 717 -4.59 26.88 -15.11
CA ALA A 717 -4.83 28.01 -15.98
C ALA A 717 -5.01 29.33 -15.19
N VAL A 718 -5.67 29.31 -14.03
CA VAL A 718 -5.75 30.49 -13.14
C VAL A 718 -4.37 30.87 -12.60
N LYS A 719 -3.52 29.90 -12.26
CA LYS A 719 -2.12 30.15 -11.88
C LYS A 719 -1.31 30.80 -13.01
N PHE A 720 -1.60 30.47 -14.27
CA PHE A 720 -1.03 31.20 -15.40
C PHE A 720 -1.43 32.69 -15.38
N TRP A 721 -2.70 33.01 -15.12
CA TRP A 721 -3.14 34.41 -15.02
C TRP A 721 -2.56 35.13 -13.80
N LYS A 722 -2.33 34.42 -12.68
CA LYS A 722 -1.56 34.95 -11.54
C LYS A 722 -0.17 35.43 -11.97
N PHE A 723 0.52 34.62 -12.78
CA PHE A 723 1.81 35.01 -13.35
C PHE A 723 1.68 36.24 -14.27
N VAL A 724 0.68 36.29 -15.16
CA VAL A 724 0.44 37.45 -16.04
C VAL A 724 0.19 38.73 -15.23
N THR A 725 -0.54 38.63 -14.11
CA THR A 725 -0.76 39.74 -13.18
C THR A 725 0.57 40.22 -12.58
N LYS A 726 1.38 39.29 -12.07
CA LYS A 726 2.70 39.61 -11.50
C LYS A 726 3.62 40.27 -12.53
N ARG A 727 3.71 39.71 -13.74
CA ARG A 727 4.52 40.22 -14.84
C ARG A 727 4.14 41.65 -15.22
N ASN A 728 2.84 41.95 -15.32
CA ASN A 728 2.38 43.32 -15.64
C ASN A 728 2.80 44.34 -14.56
N LEU A 729 2.80 43.94 -13.27
CA LEU A 729 3.26 44.80 -12.17
C LEU A 729 4.79 44.94 -12.14
N GLU A 730 5.53 43.85 -12.39
CA GLU A 730 7.00 43.85 -12.50
C GLU A 730 7.49 44.72 -13.67
N LEU A 731 6.79 44.70 -14.81
CA LEU A 731 7.06 45.60 -15.95
C LEU A 731 6.92 47.08 -15.59
N GLN A 732 6.08 47.41 -14.59
CA GLN A 732 5.95 48.76 -14.06
C GLN A 732 6.96 49.08 -12.94
N GLY A 733 7.81 48.12 -12.55
CA GLY A 733 8.91 48.30 -11.61
C GLY A 733 8.65 47.81 -10.19
N MET A 734 7.68 46.92 -10.00
CA MET A 734 7.48 46.19 -8.73
C MET A 734 8.60 45.14 -8.53
N ILE A 735 9.15 45.05 -7.32
CA ILE A 735 10.17 44.07 -6.93
C ILE A 735 9.77 43.52 -5.55
N ASP A 736 9.78 42.19 -5.37
CA ASP A 736 9.42 41.53 -4.11
C ASP A 736 8.05 41.99 -3.55
N ASP A 737 7.04 42.08 -4.42
CA ASP A 737 5.67 42.52 -4.12
C ASP A 737 5.56 43.95 -3.53
N VAL A 738 6.59 44.77 -3.72
CA VAL A 738 6.63 46.18 -3.28
C VAL A 738 7.17 47.07 -4.39
N PHE A 739 6.65 48.30 -4.50
CA PHE A 739 7.29 49.32 -5.33
C PHE A 739 8.44 49.97 -4.56
N PRO A 740 9.71 49.82 -5.00
CA PRO A 740 10.85 50.41 -4.31
C PRO A 740 10.86 51.92 -4.47
N ASN A 741 11.37 52.67 -3.48
CA ASN A 741 11.44 54.15 -3.53
C ASN A 741 12.24 54.68 -4.74
N ILE A 742 13.06 53.83 -5.36
CA ILE A 742 13.90 54.13 -6.52
C ILE A 742 13.88 52.93 -7.47
N THR A 743 13.61 53.16 -8.75
CA THR A 743 13.65 52.11 -9.80
C THR A 743 14.24 52.66 -11.09
N PHE A 744 14.88 51.78 -11.87
CA PHE A 744 15.37 52.11 -13.20
C PHE A 744 14.23 52.00 -14.22
N SER A 745 13.85 53.11 -14.84
CA SER A 745 12.87 53.09 -15.94
C SER A 745 13.56 52.64 -17.23
N LYS A 746 13.12 51.51 -17.79
CA LYS A 746 13.56 51.03 -19.11
C LYS A 746 13.20 52.02 -20.23
N GLU A 747 12.03 52.66 -20.13
CA GLU A 747 11.52 53.65 -21.08
C GLU A 747 12.38 54.92 -21.12
N HIS A 748 12.75 55.45 -19.94
CA HIS A 748 13.51 56.71 -19.84
C HIS A 748 15.02 56.50 -19.68
N LYS A 749 15.48 55.24 -19.60
CA LYS A 749 16.87 54.81 -19.32
C LYS A 749 17.52 55.57 -18.15
N LYS A 750 16.76 55.86 -17.10
CA LYS A 750 17.19 56.65 -15.92
C LYS A 750 16.61 56.08 -14.63
N ILE A 751 17.31 56.35 -13.53
CA ILE A 751 16.83 56.09 -12.17
C ILE A 751 15.74 57.11 -11.82
N ILE A 752 14.53 56.63 -11.58
CA ILE A 752 13.36 57.44 -11.21
C ILE A 752 13.06 57.19 -9.73
N ARG A 753 12.79 58.27 -8.97
CA ARG A 753 12.22 58.15 -7.62
C ARG A 753 10.72 57.90 -7.76
N LEU A 754 10.23 56.84 -7.14
CA LEU A 754 8.81 56.53 -7.07
C LEU A 754 8.22 57.31 -5.90
N ASP A 755 7.53 58.40 -6.20
CA ASP A 755 6.59 59.01 -5.26
C ASP A 755 5.24 58.28 -5.34
N ASP A 756 4.40 58.44 -4.31
CA ASP A 756 3.12 57.74 -4.24
C ASP A 756 2.25 58.00 -5.48
N LYS A 757 2.33 59.22 -6.05
CA LYS A 757 1.59 59.60 -7.27
C LYS A 757 2.07 58.84 -8.52
N GLU A 758 3.37 58.66 -8.68
CA GLU A 758 3.97 57.90 -9.78
C GLU A 758 3.71 56.40 -9.62
N ILE A 759 3.70 55.89 -8.38
CA ILE A 759 3.28 54.51 -8.09
C ILE A 759 1.83 54.29 -8.49
N CYS A 760 0.91 55.19 -8.10
CA CYS A 760 -0.49 55.11 -8.52
C CYS A 760 -0.64 55.09 -10.04
N LYS A 761 0.07 55.99 -10.76
CA LYS A 761 0.03 56.03 -12.24
C LYS A 761 0.49 54.72 -12.88
N ARG A 762 1.55 54.13 -12.33
CA ARG A 762 2.12 52.87 -12.81
C ARG A 762 1.21 51.68 -12.53
N ILE A 763 0.57 51.63 -11.37
CA ILE A 763 -0.45 50.64 -11.05
C ILE A 763 -1.65 50.76 -12.00
N ILE A 764 -2.13 51.97 -12.28
CA ILE A 764 -3.24 52.19 -13.23
C ILE A 764 -2.86 51.72 -14.64
N ARG A 765 -1.62 51.96 -15.09
CA ARG A 765 -1.13 51.41 -16.37
C ARG A 765 -1.06 49.88 -16.37
N ALA A 766 -0.64 49.27 -15.26
CA ALA A 766 -0.65 47.81 -15.13
C ALA A 766 -2.07 47.25 -15.23
N LEU A 767 -3.05 47.89 -14.55
CA LEU A 767 -4.46 47.51 -14.61
C LEU A 767 -5.05 47.67 -16.02
N ASP A 768 -4.75 48.76 -16.73
CA ASP A 768 -5.19 48.96 -18.12
C ASP A 768 -4.62 47.87 -19.04
N ASN A 769 -3.35 47.48 -18.86
CA ASN A 769 -2.74 46.37 -19.59
C ASN A 769 -3.35 45.00 -19.22
N MET A 770 -3.65 44.75 -17.94
CA MET A 770 -4.35 43.55 -17.49
C MET A 770 -5.76 43.47 -18.08
N SER A 771 -6.46 44.60 -18.20
CA SER A 771 -7.77 44.68 -18.85
C SER A 771 -7.66 44.37 -20.34
N LYS A 772 -6.71 44.98 -21.05
CA LYS A 772 -6.48 44.75 -22.49
C LYS A 772 -6.10 43.31 -22.83
N THR A 773 -5.39 42.63 -21.92
CA THR A 773 -5.01 41.21 -22.09
C THR A 773 -6.13 40.24 -21.74
N GLY A 774 -7.24 40.71 -21.16
CA GLY A 774 -8.37 39.88 -20.74
C GLY A 774 -8.18 39.19 -19.38
N CYS A 775 -7.14 39.55 -18.62
CA CYS A 775 -6.83 38.94 -17.32
C CYS A 775 -7.95 39.18 -16.30
N LEU A 776 -8.43 40.43 -16.19
CA LEU A 776 -9.50 40.80 -15.26
C LEU A 776 -10.84 40.14 -15.62
N TYR A 777 -11.12 40.00 -16.93
CA TYR A 777 -12.31 39.30 -17.41
C TYR A 777 -12.32 37.83 -17.00
N VAL A 778 -11.18 37.13 -17.08
CA VAL A 778 -11.08 35.74 -16.63
C VAL A 778 -11.40 35.63 -15.14
N TYR A 779 -10.85 36.51 -14.31
CA TYR A 779 -11.14 36.52 -12.87
C TYR A 779 -12.61 36.77 -12.57
N GLN A 780 -13.22 37.76 -13.22
CA GLN A 780 -14.64 38.05 -13.09
C GLN A 780 -15.49 36.82 -13.45
N GLN A 781 -15.25 36.21 -14.61
CA GLN A 781 -16.03 35.04 -15.05
C GLN A 781 -15.87 33.83 -14.13
N VAL A 782 -14.68 33.61 -13.57
CA VAL A 782 -14.44 32.50 -12.63
C VAL A 782 -15.17 32.73 -11.30
N LEU A 783 -15.28 33.98 -10.83
CA LEU A 783 -15.99 34.35 -9.60
C LEU A 783 -17.51 34.41 -9.76
N GLU A 784 -18.02 34.87 -10.91
CA GLU A 784 -19.46 34.97 -11.20
C GLU A 784 -20.10 33.60 -11.48
N ASN A 785 -19.31 32.62 -11.92
CA ASN A 785 -19.82 31.31 -12.26
C ASN A 785 -20.07 30.46 -11.00
N SER A 786 -21.35 30.22 -10.70
CA SER A 786 -21.81 29.39 -9.58
C SER A 786 -21.37 27.92 -9.66
N GLU A 787 -20.99 27.44 -10.85
CA GLU A 787 -20.50 26.07 -11.06
C GLU A 787 -18.97 25.93 -10.88
N THR A 788 -18.25 27.01 -10.55
CA THR A 788 -16.79 26.96 -10.38
C THR A 788 -16.39 26.13 -9.14
N PRO A 789 -15.45 25.18 -9.26
CA PRO A 789 -14.97 24.39 -8.11
C PRO A 789 -14.35 25.26 -7.01
N THR A 790 -14.59 24.90 -5.75
CA THR A 790 -14.14 25.65 -4.56
C THR A 790 -12.64 25.97 -4.56
N GLN A 791 -11.79 25.04 -5.03
CA GLN A 791 -10.34 25.21 -5.13
C GLN A 791 -9.91 26.28 -6.15
N VAL A 792 -10.63 26.37 -7.29
CA VAL A 792 -10.36 27.37 -8.33
C VAL A 792 -10.85 28.74 -7.86
N PHE A 793 -12.02 28.77 -7.23
CA PHE A 793 -12.59 29.97 -6.61
C PHE A 793 -11.64 30.54 -5.53
N SER A 794 -11.18 29.71 -4.60
CA SER A 794 -10.27 30.14 -3.52
C SER A 794 -8.94 30.67 -4.06
N THR A 795 -8.37 30.01 -5.08
CA THR A 795 -7.13 30.46 -5.73
C THR A 795 -7.32 31.82 -6.40
N THR A 796 -8.45 32.02 -7.08
CA THR A 796 -8.80 33.30 -7.73
C THR A 796 -9.00 34.41 -6.69
N LEU A 797 -9.72 34.12 -5.62
CA LEU A 797 -9.95 35.05 -4.52
C LEU A 797 -8.65 35.46 -3.83
N GLU A 798 -7.70 34.55 -3.63
CA GLU A 798 -6.38 34.85 -3.07
C GLU A 798 -5.62 35.88 -3.93
N ILE A 799 -5.67 35.71 -5.26
CA ILE A 799 -5.00 36.62 -6.22
C ILE A 799 -5.64 38.00 -6.15
N ILE A 800 -6.96 38.07 -6.20
CA ILE A 800 -7.72 39.32 -6.16
C ILE A 800 -7.52 40.03 -4.82
N THR A 801 -7.56 39.31 -3.71
CA THR A 801 -7.32 39.87 -2.37
C THR A 801 -5.91 40.45 -2.26
N LYS A 802 -4.90 39.80 -2.86
CA LYS A 802 -3.53 40.34 -2.95
C LYS A 802 -3.48 41.62 -3.77
N LEU A 803 -4.13 41.65 -4.94
CA LEU A 803 -4.23 42.83 -5.78
C LEU A 803 -4.94 43.98 -5.04
N TRP A 804 -6.04 43.69 -4.33
CA TRP A 804 -6.78 44.67 -3.54
C TRP A 804 -5.95 45.26 -2.40
N LYS A 805 -5.24 44.41 -1.64
CA LYS A 805 -4.31 44.88 -0.60
C LYS A 805 -3.24 45.81 -1.15
N LEU A 806 -2.75 45.52 -2.36
CA LEU A 806 -1.79 46.39 -3.06
C LEU A 806 -2.42 47.74 -3.46
N LEU A 807 -3.65 47.73 -3.98
CA LEU A 807 -4.36 48.98 -4.32
C LEU A 807 -4.62 49.86 -3.09
N ARG A 808 -5.03 49.25 -1.97
CA ARG A 808 -5.24 49.94 -0.69
C ARG A 808 -3.95 50.50 -0.10
N ARG A 809 -2.83 49.78 -0.23
CA ARG A 809 -1.53 50.22 0.28
C ARG A 809 -1.03 51.51 -0.38
N TYR A 810 -1.43 51.78 -1.62
CA TYR A 810 -1.01 52.95 -2.39
C TYR A 810 -2.18 53.89 -2.73
N ASP A 811 -3.26 53.86 -1.94
CA ASP A 811 -4.42 54.76 -2.04
C ASP A 811 -4.99 54.93 -3.47
N VAL A 812 -5.02 53.84 -4.25
CA VAL A 812 -5.61 53.87 -5.60
C VAL A 812 -7.14 53.84 -5.49
N THR A 813 -7.79 55.00 -5.61
CA THR A 813 -9.25 55.12 -5.50
C THR A 813 -9.98 54.91 -6.84
N PRO A 814 -11.28 54.51 -6.81
CA PRO A 814 -12.13 54.43 -8.01
C PRO A 814 -12.15 55.73 -8.83
N GLU A 815 -12.11 56.86 -8.12
CA GLU A 815 -12.11 58.21 -8.71
C GLU A 815 -10.82 58.47 -9.51
N LEU A 816 -9.65 58.04 -9.02
CA LEU A 816 -8.37 58.16 -9.73
C LEU A 816 -8.31 57.33 -11.03
N ILE A 817 -9.00 56.19 -11.05
CA ILE A 817 -9.14 55.34 -12.25
C ILE A 817 -10.05 56.05 -13.26
N SER A 818 -11.13 56.70 -12.79
CA SER A 818 -12.08 57.44 -13.65
C SER A 818 -11.51 58.75 -14.25
N ILE A 819 -10.61 59.45 -13.55
CA ILE A 819 -10.02 60.74 -13.97
C ILE A 819 -9.01 60.59 -15.13
N ASN A 820 -8.39 59.42 -15.29
CA ASN A 820 -7.42 59.16 -16.36
C ASN A 820 -8.06 58.80 -17.72
N GLY A 821 -9.38 58.94 -17.87
CA GLY A 821 -10.05 58.89 -19.19
C GLY A 821 -10.25 57.50 -19.78
N THR A 822 -10.17 56.43 -18.99
CA THR A 822 -10.57 55.08 -19.38
C THR A 822 -11.76 54.61 -18.56
N TYR A 823 -12.95 55.15 -18.88
CA TYR A 823 -14.12 54.27 -18.84
C TYR A 823 -13.89 53.20 -19.91
N PRO A 824 -13.88 51.90 -19.60
CA PRO A 824 -14.16 50.92 -20.64
C PRO A 824 -15.57 51.24 -21.12
N GLN A 825 -15.73 51.55 -22.41
CA GLN A 825 -17.04 51.52 -23.04
C GLN A 825 -17.53 50.07 -22.98
N GLN A 826 -18.16 49.70 -21.86
CA GLN A 826 -18.52 48.31 -21.54
C GLN A 826 -17.30 47.38 -21.52
N TRP A 827 -17.37 46.30 -20.75
CA TRP A 827 -16.39 45.21 -20.82
C TRP A 827 -16.54 44.39 -22.13
N SER A 828 -16.71 45.10 -23.25
CA SER A 828 -17.01 44.55 -24.57
C SER A 828 -15.74 44.13 -25.26
N ILE A 829 -15.60 42.81 -25.45
CA ILE A 829 -14.78 42.23 -26.49
C ILE A 829 -15.22 42.85 -27.82
N ASP A 830 -14.26 43.14 -28.70
CA ASP A 830 -14.53 43.49 -30.09
C ASP A 830 -15.46 42.41 -30.69
N SER A 831 -16.66 42.82 -31.09
CA SER A 831 -17.83 41.96 -31.38
C SER A 831 -17.65 40.91 -32.51
N GLY A 832 -16.43 40.75 -33.04
CA GLY A 832 -16.06 39.68 -33.96
C GLY A 832 -15.64 38.36 -33.29
N ILE A 833 -15.58 38.25 -31.95
CA ILE A 833 -14.94 37.09 -31.31
C ILE A 833 -15.90 36.01 -30.79
N LEU A 834 -17.09 36.28 -30.23
CA LEU A 834 -18.01 35.22 -29.79
C LEU A 834 -19.46 35.73 -29.69
N SER A 835 -20.41 34.99 -30.28
CA SER A 835 -21.86 35.19 -30.06
C SER A 835 -22.34 34.28 -28.92
N PRO A 836 -22.99 34.79 -27.87
CA PRO A 836 -23.70 33.96 -26.92
C PRO A 836 -25.20 33.94 -27.25
N THR A 837 -25.72 32.74 -27.49
CA THR A 837 -27.14 32.45 -27.29
C THR A 837 -27.41 32.21 -25.81
N THR A 838 -28.65 32.50 -25.43
CA THR A 838 -29.43 32.06 -24.26
C THR A 838 -29.36 32.86 -22.95
N ASN A 839 -30.50 33.52 -22.69
CA ASN A 839 -31.04 34.10 -21.45
C ASN A 839 -31.14 33.07 -20.32
N TRP A 840 -31.00 33.48 -19.04
CA TRP A 840 -31.83 33.17 -17.84
C TRP A 840 -31.41 34.16 -16.73
N VAL A 841 -32.30 35.04 -16.20
CA VAL A 841 -33.23 34.91 -15.05
C VAL A 841 -32.56 34.95 -13.68
N ASP A 842 -32.98 35.97 -12.90
CA ASP A 842 -32.66 36.26 -11.50
C ASP A 842 -32.73 35.04 -10.58
N ASN A 843 -31.68 34.86 -9.76
CA ASN A 843 -31.77 34.35 -8.38
C ASN A 843 -30.46 34.69 -7.66
N ASP A 844 -30.49 35.82 -6.94
CA ASP A 844 -29.34 36.56 -6.39
C ASP A 844 -29.18 36.36 -4.86
N GLU A 845 -29.97 35.45 -4.26
CA GLU A 845 -30.07 35.29 -2.79
C GLU A 845 -29.18 34.17 -2.22
N ASP A 846 -29.06 33.02 -2.90
CA ASP A 846 -28.30 31.86 -2.35
C ASP A 846 -26.76 32.02 -2.43
N MET A 847 -26.25 32.84 -3.36
CA MET A 847 -24.81 33.14 -3.48
C MET A 847 -24.33 34.17 -2.44
N ARG A 848 -25.23 35.00 -1.90
CA ARG A 848 -24.87 36.00 -0.88
C ARG A 848 -24.60 35.37 0.48
N GLU A 849 -25.37 34.35 0.87
CA GLU A 849 -25.17 33.65 2.15
C GLU A 849 -23.84 32.89 2.18
N LEU A 850 -23.42 32.28 1.06
CA LEU A 850 -22.15 31.54 0.97
C LEU A 850 -20.91 32.45 0.97
N ILE A 851 -21.03 33.64 0.36
CA ILE A 851 -20.01 34.69 0.40
C ILE A 851 -19.94 35.32 1.81
N GLU A 852 -21.07 35.54 2.48
CA GLU A 852 -21.10 36.06 3.86
C GLU A 852 -20.59 35.04 4.90
N GLU A 853 -20.83 33.74 4.72
CA GLU A 853 -20.27 32.70 5.61
C GLU A 853 -18.74 32.56 5.47
N MET A 854 -18.19 32.64 4.25
CA MET A 854 -16.73 32.55 4.04
C MET A 854 -15.97 33.84 4.40
N ILE A 855 -16.63 35.00 4.33
CA ILE A 855 -16.07 36.29 4.81
C ILE A 855 -15.94 36.31 6.36
N ASN A 856 -16.70 35.47 7.07
CA ASN A 856 -16.74 35.47 8.53
C ASN A 856 -15.62 34.69 9.25
N GLU A 857 -14.80 33.91 8.55
CA GLU A 857 -13.69 33.17 9.20
C GLU A 857 -12.30 33.82 9.07
N ASP A 858 -12.11 34.82 8.20
CA ASP A 858 -10.95 35.71 8.27
C ASP A 858 -11.25 37.02 7.53
N ILE A 859 -11.09 38.16 8.23
CA ILE A 859 -11.25 39.57 7.79
C ILE A 859 -12.61 40.20 8.17
N THR A 860 -12.69 40.74 9.38
CA THR A 860 -13.81 41.56 9.89
C THR A 860 -13.90 42.98 9.29
N GLU A 861 -13.30 43.28 8.14
CA GLU A 861 -13.38 44.62 7.51
C GLU A 861 -13.32 44.55 5.97
N ILE A 862 -14.33 43.99 5.33
CA ILE A 862 -14.62 44.22 3.90
C ILE A 862 -16.11 44.55 3.79
N SER A 863 -16.45 45.72 3.26
CA SER A 863 -17.84 46.08 3.03
C SER A 863 -18.27 45.62 1.62
N CYS A 864 -19.50 45.15 1.46
CA CYS A 864 -20.08 44.67 0.19
C CYS A 864 -19.86 45.59 -1.06
N PRO A 865 -19.74 46.94 -0.94
CA PRO A 865 -19.34 47.80 -2.05
C PRO A 865 -17.93 47.57 -2.61
N ASP A 866 -16.99 47.09 -1.79
CA ASP A 866 -15.58 46.94 -2.14
C ASP A 866 -15.32 45.70 -3.04
N VAL A 867 -16.23 44.73 -3.00
CA VAL A 867 -16.20 43.51 -3.85
C VAL A 867 -16.83 43.78 -5.22
N LYS A 868 -17.82 44.69 -5.31
CA LYS A 868 -18.38 45.17 -6.60
C LYS A 868 -17.47 46.11 -7.38
N PHE A 869 -16.40 46.59 -6.73
CA PHE A 869 -15.45 47.54 -7.31
C PHE A 869 -14.33 46.85 -8.11
N LEU A 870 -13.96 45.62 -7.76
CA LEU A 870 -13.12 44.74 -8.56
C LEU A 870 -13.95 44.04 -9.63
#